data_AF-A0A950TTE3-F1
#
_entry.id   AF-A0A950TTE3-F1
#
_cell.length_a   1.000
_cell.length_b   1.000
_cell.length_c   1.000
_cell.angle_alpha   90.00
_cell.angle_beta   90.00
_cell.angle_gamma   90.00
#
_symmetry.space_group_name_H-M   'P 1'
#
loop_
_entity.id
_entity.type
_entity.pdbx_description
1 polymer ?
#
loop_
_entity_poly.entity_id
_entity_poly.type
_entity_poly.pdbx_seq_one_letter_code
_entity_poly.pdbx_strand_id
1 'polypeptide(L)'
;MFYLTNTYHDAVYRLGFTEAAGNFQDSNYRRGGLGGDRISAQAQDCSGTNNANFSTPADGTRPQMQMYLFTAPTPNFDGSFDADIVFHENTHGLSNRLHGNTAGLVNDLARGMGEGWSDFYAHCLLSRPGDPIDGIYPAAPYISYRFTSAGTTVGFNNYYYGIRRFPTAILAAKGGSQNRPHDPLTFADMDSTKIDLSDGAFPPRFSISNADEVHNIGEVWDSMLWEIRAKFITRLGWAEGNRRILQIVTDGMKLAPINPTPLSERDAMLAAAQVDGTGADLNDIWAGFAVRGLGSSASIQNVGGSSAAGGTNTVRVTEAFDSNANLLQSPDISVSDDIGDGDGYTEPGEKIRISVPITNLTDKTAKLVTARIGSDSPVSYRNIQNGATVSRDIVFTVPAAAACGSVLPITININSSLGPVSFTRQFFVGRAAQTVTSENFDGVTAPAFPTGWTATSVSGGTNFVTTTTTPDTAPNSAFALDPTSVGGGTDLTSPPIDVSSMSASPVAPLLTFRHKYATENGWDGGALEISISGGAYQDILKAGGSFVQGGYNGTLGGGGNNPLAGRAAWTGNSNGYVTTIVSLPPTAQGHIIQLRWRFGADDNTAVTGWNVDTISLTNAGFVTSFGCSARPANVARPASDLIRDPLILHKKVSPVIE
;
A
#
# COMPACT_ATOMS: atom_id res chain seq x y z
N MET A 1 7.22 -32.92 15.36
CA MET A 1 6.35 -32.34 14.30
C MET A 1 4.93 -31.97 14.78
N PHE A 2 3.97 -32.89 14.99
CA PHE A 2 2.56 -32.51 15.27
C PHE A 2 2.38 -31.48 16.40
N TYR A 3 3.02 -31.69 17.55
CA TYR A 3 3.03 -30.74 18.67
C TYR A 3 3.53 -29.34 18.25
N LEU A 4 4.62 -29.30 17.48
CA LEU A 4 5.23 -28.06 17.01
C LEU A 4 4.31 -27.34 16.01
N THR A 5 3.75 -28.05 15.03
CA THR A 5 2.80 -27.49 14.06
C THR A 5 1.59 -26.84 14.75
N ASN A 6 1.01 -27.49 15.77
CA ASN A 6 -0.11 -26.93 16.52
C ASN A 6 0.32 -25.76 17.44
N THR A 7 1.51 -25.84 18.03
CA THR A 7 2.06 -24.73 18.83
C THR A 7 2.27 -23.49 17.96
N TYR A 8 2.81 -23.67 16.75
CA TYR A 8 2.98 -22.61 15.77
C TYR A 8 1.63 -22.00 15.37
N HIS A 9 0.67 -22.86 14.99
CA HIS A 9 -0.70 -22.43 14.65
C HIS A 9 -1.27 -21.49 15.72
N ASP A 10 -1.25 -21.90 16.99
CA ASP A 10 -1.78 -21.10 18.09
C ASP A 10 -1.01 -19.81 18.32
N ALA A 11 0.31 -19.79 18.05
CA ALA A 11 1.13 -18.60 18.15
C ALA A 11 0.73 -17.56 17.10
N VAL A 12 0.66 -17.94 15.83
CA VAL A 12 0.31 -17.01 14.74
C VAL A 12 -1.17 -16.65 14.71
N TYR A 13 -2.06 -17.52 15.24
CA TYR A 13 -3.46 -17.18 15.46
C TYR A 13 -3.61 -15.96 16.36
N ARG A 14 -2.82 -15.88 17.44
CA ARG A 14 -2.80 -14.72 18.35
C ARG A 14 -2.25 -13.44 17.70
N LEU A 15 -1.50 -13.57 16.62
CA LEU A 15 -0.98 -12.45 15.82
C LEU A 15 -1.95 -12.03 14.71
N GLY A 16 -3.12 -12.68 14.62
CA GLY A 16 -4.15 -12.34 13.65
C GLY A 16 -4.10 -13.16 12.36
N PHE A 17 -3.29 -14.23 12.28
CA PHE A 17 -3.43 -15.25 11.25
C PHE A 17 -4.58 -16.21 11.63
N THR A 18 -5.78 -15.66 11.56
CA THR A 18 -7.05 -16.31 11.89
C THR A 18 -7.69 -16.91 10.65
N GLU A 19 -8.85 -17.54 10.82
CA GLU A 19 -9.60 -18.15 9.72
C GLU A 19 -9.88 -17.14 8.59
N ALA A 20 -10.32 -15.92 8.90
CA ALA A 20 -10.55 -14.87 7.91
C ALA A 20 -9.27 -14.39 7.20
N ALA A 21 -8.10 -14.61 7.79
CA ALA A 21 -6.80 -14.31 7.21
C ALA A 21 -6.20 -15.51 6.44
N GLY A 22 -6.96 -16.59 6.26
CA GLY A 22 -6.55 -17.78 5.51
C GLY A 22 -5.59 -18.66 6.28
N ASN A 23 -5.84 -18.91 7.56
CA ASN A 23 -5.08 -19.88 8.35
C ASN A 23 -5.40 -21.33 7.98
N PHE A 24 -4.68 -22.29 8.57
CA PHE A 24 -4.81 -23.71 8.20
C PHE A 24 -5.65 -24.49 9.21
N GLN A 25 -6.93 -24.72 8.88
CA GLN A 25 -7.87 -25.41 9.76
C GLN A 25 -8.80 -26.35 8.99
N ASP A 26 -9.09 -27.52 9.57
CA ASP A 26 -10.08 -28.43 8.98
C ASP A 26 -11.50 -27.85 9.03
N SER A 27 -11.78 -27.09 10.09
CA SER A 27 -13.04 -26.40 10.32
C SER A 27 -12.76 -25.01 10.85
N ASN A 28 -13.41 -24.01 10.26
CA ASN A 28 -13.25 -22.60 10.63
C ASN A 28 -14.31 -22.13 11.64
N TYR A 29 -15.17 -23.04 12.12
CA TYR A 29 -16.23 -22.72 13.09
C TYR A 29 -17.10 -21.50 12.71
N ARG A 30 -17.26 -21.26 11.41
CA ARG A 30 -17.95 -20.09 10.82
C ARG A 30 -17.32 -18.73 11.19
N ARG A 31 -16.00 -18.68 11.39
CA ARG A 31 -15.24 -17.46 11.73
C ARG A 31 -14.61 -16.74 10.53
N GLY A 32 -14.93 -17.16 9.30
CA GLY A 32 -14.37 -16.61 8.05
C GLY A 32 -13.44 -17.60 7.35
N GLY A 33 -12.91 -17.21 6.18
CA GLY A 33 -12.03 -18.04 5.36
C GLY A 33 -12.65 -19.32 4.83
N LEU A 34 -11.83 -20.13 4.15
CA LEU A 34 -12.17 -21.44 3.62
C LEU A 34 -11.50 -22.54 4.44
N GLY A 35 -12.29 -23.32 5.18
CA GLY A 35 -11.78 -24.46 5.94
C GLY A 35 -11.51 -25.68 5.05
N GLY A 36 -11.09 -26.79 5.68
CA GLY A 36 -10.74 -28.04 4.98
C GLY A 36 -9.27 -28.09 4.55
N ASP A 37 -8.46 -27.17 5.07
CA ASP A 37 -7.08 -26.96 4.66
C ASP A 37 -6.08 -27.16 5.81
N ARG A 38 -6.42 -28.05 6.75
CA ARG A 38 -5.47 -28.50 7.79
C ARG A 38 -4.16 -28.99 7.17
N ILE A 39 -3.02 -28.65 7.77
CA ILE A 39 -1.71 -29.03 7.23
C ILE A 39 -1.55 -30.54 7.09
N SER A 40 -1.06 -30.99 5.92
CA SER A 40 -0.54 -32.34 5.70
C SER A 40 0.93 -32.42 6.08
N ALA A 41 1.19 -32.55 7.38
CA ALA A 41 2.54 -32.70 7.88
C ALA A 41 3.01 -34.16 7.77
N GLN A 42 4.02 -34.40 6.94
CA GLN A 42 4.60 -35.71 6.64
C GLN A 42 6.00 -35.80 7.25
N ALA A 43 6.14 -36.69 8.25
CA ALA A 43 7.42 -36.95 8.89
C ALA A 43 8.16 -38.06 8.12
N GLN A 44 9.48 -37.92 8.01
CA GLN A 44 10.35 -38.86 7.28
C GLN A 44 9.83 -39.17 5.89
N ASP A 45 9.32 -38.14 5.20
CA ASP A 45 8.84 -38.32 3.84
C ASP A 45 9.98 -38.84 2.95
N CYS A 46 9.73 -39.93 2.21
CA CYS A 46 10.77 -40.64 1.48
C CYS A 46 11.00 -40.08 0.06
N SER A 47 10.30 -39.02 -0.34
CA SER A 47 10.50 -38.35 -1.63
C SER A 47 11.77 -37.48 -1.66
N GLY A 48 12.35 -37.17 -0.50
CA GLY A 48 13.56 -36.36 -0.37
C GLY A 48 14.45 -36.75 0.80
N THR A 49 15.62 -36.11 0.88
CA THR A 49 16.56 -36.16 2.01
C THR A 49 17.28 -34.82 2.14
N ASN A 50 17.87 -34.55 3.31
CA ASN A 50 18.70 -33.36 3.57
C ASN A 50 18.01 -32.02 3.26
N ASN A 51 16.68 -31.98 3.42
CA ASN A 51 15.87 -30.81 3.14
C ASN A 51 14.55 -30.89 3.93
N ALA A 52 13.72 -29.87 3.79
CA ALA A 52 12.30 -29.90 4.07
C ALA A 52 11.60 -29.00 3.03
N ASN A 53 10.27 -29.03 2.96
CA ASN A 53 9.54 -28.05 2.19
C ASN A 53 8.10 -27.90 2.68
N PHE A 54 7.48 -26.80 2.24
CA PHE A 54 6.07 -26.52 2.44
C PHE A 54 5.43 -26.05 1.13
N SER A 55 4.42 -26.77 0.66
CA SER A 55 3.54 -26.29 -0.39
C SER A 55 2.37 -25.54 0.22
N THR A 56 2.21 -24.28 -0.19
CA THR A 56 1.11 -23.42 0.26
C THR A 56 0.14 -23.21 -0.89
N PRO A 57 -0.86 -24.07 -1.12
CA PRO A 57 -1.96 -23.71 -2.00
C PRO A 57 -2.86 -22.65 -1.34
N ALA A 58 -3.74 -22.06 -2.15
CA ALA A 58 -4.71 -21.07 -1.69
C ALA A 58 -5.62 -21.62 -0.57
N ASP A 59 -6.22 -20.71 0.18
CA ASP A 59 -7.18 -20.97 1.25
C ASP A 59 -8.23 -22.02 0.88
N GLY A 60 -8.56 -22.92 1.81
CA GLY A 60 -9.47 -24.05 1.56
C GLY A 60 -8.84 -25.25 0.84
N THR A 61 -7.60 -25.13 0.34
CA THR A 61 -6.84 -26.26 -0.18
C THR A 61 -5.77 -26.68 0.81
N ARG A 62 -5.71 -27.99 1.06
CA ARG A 62 -4.79 -28.59 2.04
C ARG A 62 -3.31 -28.39 1.66
N PRO A 63 -2.51 -27.65 2.45
CA PRO A 63 -1.08 -27.55 2.23
C PRO A 63 -0.37 -28.84 2.65
N GLN A 64 0.84 -29.04 2.14
CA GLN A 64 1.68 -30.18 2.47
C GLN A 64 3.03 -29.70 2.98
N MET A 65 3.38 -30.12 4.20
CA MET A 65 4.69 -29.96 4.79
C MET A 65 5.40 -31.32 4.72
N GLN A 66 6.57 -31.37 4.10
CA GLN A 66 7.37 -32.59 3.99
C GLN A 66 8.67 -32.40 4.78
N MET A 67 8.84 -33.20 5.83
CA MET A 67 10.06 -33.24 6.63
C MET A 67 10.87 -34.48 6.24
N TYR A 68 12.13 -34.30 5.87
CA TYR A 68 12.98 -35.40 5.41
C TYR A 68 13.99 -35.88 6.46
N LEU A 69 14.57 -37.04 6.17
CA LEU A 69 15.77 -37.51 6.87
C LEU A 69 17.00 -36.77 6.36
N PHE A 70 17.89 -36.41 7.29
CA PHE A 70 19.21 -35.85 7.04
C PHE A 70 20.25 -36.97 7.15
N THR A 71 20.94 -37.25 6.05
CA THR A 71 21.69 -38.49 5.83
C THR A 71 23.10 -38.50 6.45
N ALA A 72 23.43 -37.48 7.25
CA ALA A 72 24.68 -37.39 7.98
C ALA A 72 24.47 -36.67 9.33
N PRO A 73 25.15 -37.11 10.40
CA PRO A 73 26.00 -38.30 10.50
C PRO A 73 25.15 -39.59 10.51
N THR A 74 25.77 -40.76 10.69
CA THR A 74 25.05 -42.01 10.95
C THR A 74 24.95 -42.24 12.47
N PRO A 75 23.76 -42.58 13.02
CA PRO A 75 22.47 -42.69 12.34
C PRO A 75 21.94 -41.33 11.85
N ASN A 76 21.17 -41.36 10.76
CA ASN A 76 20.54 -40.17 10.17
C ASN A 76 19.73 -39.39 11.20
N PHE A 77 19.71 -38.06 11.08
CA PHE A 77 18.79 -37.24 11.83
C PHE A 77 17.45 -37.12 11.14
N ASP A 78 16.39 -37.02 11.93
CA ASP A 78 15.05 -36.80 11.44
C ASP A 78 14.73 -35.31 11.60
N GLY A 79 14.54 -34.61 10.48
CA GLY A 79 14.22 -33.18 10.46
C GLY A 79 12.95 -32.85 11.24
N SER A 80 12.06 -33.83 11.46
CA SER A 80 10.82 -33.69 12.24
C SER A 80 11.05 -33.35 13.72
N PHE A 81 12.28 -33.53 14.23
CA PHE A 81 12.73 -33.13 15.57
C PHE A 81 13.43 -31.77 15.62
N ASP A 82 13.80 -31.20 14.48
CA ASP A 82 14.34 -29.84 14.44
C ASP A 82 13.19 -28.84 14.47
N ALA A 83 12.93 -28.26 15.64
CA ALA A 83 11.82 -27.33 15.81
C ALA A 83 11.97 -26.07 14.95
N ASP A 84 13.22 -25.71 14.64
CA ASP A 84 13.54 -24.55 13.82
C ASP A 84 13.04 -24.75 12.39
N ILE A 85 13.38 -25.91 11.77
CA ILE A 85 12.88 -26.27 10.45
C ILE A 85 11.35 -26.39 10.45
N VAL A 86 10.76 -27.05 11.45
CA VAL A 86 9.29 -27.19 11.48
C VAL A 86 8.61 -25.82 11.54
N PHE A 87 9.13 -24.85 12.30
CA PHE A 87 8.56 -23.50 12.34
C PHE A 87 8.85 -22.70 11.06
N HIS A 88 10.04 -22.87 10.49
CA HIS A 88 10.41 -22.31 9.19
C HIS A 88 9.41 -22.73 8.10
N GLU A 89 9.18 -24.03 7.95
CA GLU A 89 8.24 -24.55 6.94
C GLU A 89 6.80 -24.07 7.18
N ASN A 90 6.33 -24.00 8.43
CA ASN A 90 5.01 -23.44 8.71
C ASN A 90 4.89 -21.96 8.31
N THR A 91 6.00 -21.21 8.40
CA THR A 91 6.03 -19.78 8.10
C THR A 91 6.01 -19.49 6.60
N HIS A 92 6.47 -20.41 5.76
CA HIS A 92 6.14 -20.35 4.33
C HIS A 92 4.63 -20.38 4.10
N GLY A 93 3.91 -21.17 4.89
CA GLY A 93 2.45 -21.16 4.90
C GLY A 93 1.87 -19.79 5.26
N LEU A 94 2.31 -19.20 6.37
CA LEU A 94 1.90 -17.86 6.81
C LEU A 94 2.17 -16.78 5.75
N SER A 95 3.43 -16.64 5.33
CA SER A 95 3.87 -15.59 4.42
C SER A 95 3.20 -15.69 3.05
N ASN A 96 3.05 -16.90 2.49
CA ASN A 96 2.35 -17.08 1.21
C ASN A 96 0.85 -16.82 1.34
N ARG A 97 0.18 -17.26 2.41
CA ARG A 97 -1.26 -17.00 2.59
C ARG A 97 -1.55 -15.51 2.75
N LEU A 98 -0.75 -14.81 3.56
CA LEU A 98 -0.92 -13.36 3.77
C LEU A 98 -0.63 -12.54 2.51
N HIS A 99 0.31 -12.96 1.67
CA HIS A 99 0.57 -12.30 0.40
C HIS A 99 -0.23 -12.93 -0.73
N GLY A 100 -1.39 -12.34 -1.02
CA GLY A 100 -2.17 -12.69 -2.21
C GLY A 100 -2.69 -14.12 -2.21
N ASN A 101 -2.85 -14.75 -1.05
CA ASN A 101 -3.35 -16.11 -0.92
C ASN A 101 -2.59 -17.08 -1.84
N THR A 102 -1.26 -17.12 -1.69
CA THR A 102 -0.26 -17.85 -2.49
C THR A 102 0.20 -17.14 -3.76
N ALA A 103 -0.55 -16.21 -4.33
CA ALA A 103 -0.16 -15.52 -5.56
C ALA A 103 0.83 -14.34 -5.33
N GLY A 104 1.24 -14.11 -4.09
CA GLY A 104 1.96 -12.90 -3.69
C GLY A 104 3.48 -12.95 -3.76
N LEU A 105 4.12 -14.12 -3.64
CA LEU A 105 5.58 -14.24 -3.57
C LEU A 105 6.11 -14.98 -4.80
N VAL A 106 6.35 -14.25 -5.88
CA VAL A 106 6.69 -14.81 -7.20
C VAL A 106 8.13 -14.52 -7.62
N ASN A 107 8.58 -13.27 -7.47
CA ASN A 107 9.97 -12.92 -7.78
C ASN A 107 10.91 -13.32 -6.63
N ASP A 108 12.21 -13.48 -6.92
CA ASP A 108 13.15 -14.00 -5.92
C ASP A 108 13.41 -13.03 -4.77
N LEU A 109 13.23 -11.72 -4.97
CA LEU A 109 13.34 -10.76 -3.89
C LEU A 109 12.21 -10.93 -2.85
N ALA A 110 10.97 -11.13 -3.33
CA ALA A 110 9.80 -11.41 -2.50
C ALA A 110 9.87 -12.82 -1.87
N ARG A 111 10.24 -13.83 -2.66
CA ARG A 111 10.42 -15.22 -2.16
C ARG A 111 11.55 -15.30 -1.15
N GLY A 112 12.61 -14.52 -1.34
CA GLY A 112 13.71 -14.42 -0.39
C GLY A 112 13.28 -13.80 0.94
N MET A 113 12.44 -12.76 0.94
CA MET A 113 11.80 -12.34 2.19
C MET A 113 10.93 -13.44 2.80
N GLY A 114 10.29 -14.28 1.97
CA GLY A 114 9.68 -15.57 2.35
C GLY A 114 10.56 -16.44 3.23
N GLU A 115 11.79 -16.72 2.78
CA GLU A 115 12.81 -17.46 3.53
C GLU A 115 13.19 -16.74 4.84
N GLY A 116 13.36 -15.41 4.78
CA GLY A 116 13.77 -14.61 5.93
C GLY A 116 12.71 -14.50 7.02
N TRP A 117 11.42 -14.34 6.67
CA TRP A 117 10.34 -14.44 7.66
C TRP A 117 10.33 -15.81 8.30
N SER A 118 10.58 -16.87 7.53
CA SER A 118 10.59 -18.23 8.06
C SER A 118 11.67 -18.47 9.11
N ASP A 119 12.90 -18.00 8.87
CA ASP A 119 13.96 -18.00 9.90
C ASP A 119 13.58 -17.11 11.10
N PHE A 120 13.09 -15.90 10.84
CA PHE A 120 12.74 -14.94 11.88
C PHE A 120 11.69 -15.47 12.85
N TYR A 121 10.60 -16.05 12.34
CA TYR A 121 9.55 -16.63 13.18
C TYR A 121 10.04 -17.84 13.95
N ALA A 122 10.84 -18.71 13.32
CA ALA A 122 11.41 -19.87 13.99
C ALA A 122 12.27 -19.45 15.19
N HIS A 123 13.21 -18.52 14.97
CA HIS A 123 14.04 -17.95 16.03
C HIS A 123 13.24 -17.23 17.11
N CYS A 124 12.25 -16.41 16.74
CA CYS A 124 11.41 -15.68 17.70
C CYS A 124 10.57 -16.60 18.58
N LEU A 125 9.97 -17.65 18.01
CA LEU A 125 9.07 -18.56 18.73
C LEU A 125 9.81 -19.61 19.56
N LEU A 126 11.06 -19.91 19.21
CA LEU A 126 11.92 -20.83 19.99
C LEU A 126 12.71 -20.12 21.09
N SER A 127 12.93 -18.81 20.95
CA SER A 127 13.59 -18.00 21.97
C SER A 127 12.79 -17.94 23.28
N ARG A 128 13.47 -17.71 24.40
CA ARG A 128 12.91 -17.69 25.77
C ARG A 128 13.35 -16.45 26.56
N PRO A 129 12.56 -16.02 27.57
CA PRO A 129 13.00 -15.00 28.51
C PRO A 129 14.35 -15.38 29.14
N GLY A 130 15.35 -14.50 29.01
CA GLY A 130 16.71 -14.71 29.51
C GLY A 130 17.73 -15.11 28.44
N ASP A 131 17.29 -15.46 27.24
CA ASP A 131 18.20 -15.63 26.10
C ASP A 131 18.91 -14.30 25.77
N PRO A 132 20.23 -14.30 25.51
CA PRO A 132 20.98 -13.08 25.24
C PRO A 132 20.49 -12.34 23.99
N ILE A 133 20.16 -11.06 24.12
CA ILE A 133 19.68 -10.24 22.99
C ILE A 133 20.78 -10.09 21.93
N ASP A 134 22.03 -10.01 22.37
CA ASP A 134 23.25 -9.93 21.56
C ASP A 134 23.91 -11.31 21.34
N GLY A 135 23.13 -12.38 21.52
CA GLY A 135 23.57 -13.75 21.26
C GLY A 135 23.73 -14.08 19.78
N ILE A 136 24.20 -15.31 19.53
CA ILE A 136 24.45 -15.87 18.20
C ILE A 136 23.50 -17.06 18.03
N TYR A 137 22.65 -17.01 17.02
CA TYR A 137 21.57 -17.98 16.83
C TYR A 137 21.70 -18.65 15.45
N PRO A 138 22.15 -19.91 15.40
CA PRO A 138 22.23 -20.67 14.15
C PRO A 138 20.86 -21.20 13.71
N ALA A 139 20.59 -21.17 12.41
CA ALA A 139 19.42 -21.86 11.83
C ALA A 139 19.64 -23.38 11.75
N ALA A 140 18.65 -24.17 12.14
CA ALA A 140 18.63 -25.63 12.13
C ALA A 140 19.86 -26.28 12.83
N PRO A 141 20.15 -25.93 14.10
CA PRO A 141 21.35 -26.42 14.79
C PRO A 141 21.34 -27.94 15.02
N TYR A 142 20.15 -28.55 15.12
CA TYR A 142 20.02 -29.98 15.39
C TYR A 142 20.41 -30.81 14.16
N ILE A 143 19.84 -30.55 12.98
CA ILE A 143 20.21 -31.31 11.77
C ILE A 143 21.56 -30.90 11.17
N SER A 144 22.06 -29.71 11.50
CA SER A 144 23.29 -29.21 10.88
C SER A 144 24.55 -29.90 11.42
N TYR A 145 24.44 -30.68 12.51
CA TYR A 145 25.56 -31.44 13.06
C TYR A 145 26.14 -32.42 12.06
N ARG A 146 27.41 -32.20 11.70
CA ARG A 146 28.13 -32.94 10.65
C ARG A 146 27.38 -33.03 9.31
N PHE A 147 26.56 -32.03 9.02
CA PHE A 147 25.80 -31.97 7.78
C PHE A 147 26.71 -32.04 6.55
N THR A 148 26.29 -32.84 5.57
CA THR A 148 26.96 -32.99 4.28
C THR A 148 26.10 -32.35 3.20
N SER A 149 26.64 -31.36 2.49
CA SER A 149 26.03 -30.83 1.27
C SER A 149 26.83 -31.32 0.07
N ALA A 150 26.15 -31.83 -0.96
CA ALA A 150 26.77 -32.34 -2.20
C ALA A 150 27.95 -33.32 -1.96
N GLY A 151 27.83 -34.20 -0.96
CA GLY A 151 28.84 -35.22 -0.66
C GLY A 151 30.09 -34.74 0.09
N THR A 152 30.16 -33.46 0.48
CA THR A 152 31.27 -32.92 1.30
C THR A 152 30.78 -32.61 2.70
N THR A 153 31.47 -33.11 3.73
CA THR A 153 31.23 -32.72 5.13
C THR A 153 31.58 -31.25 5.30
N VAL A 154 30.58 -30.40 5.55
CA VAL A 154 30.75 -28.94 5.64
C VAL A 154 31.15 -28.52 7.07
N GLY A 155 32.20 -29.16 7.61
CA GLY A 155 32.83 -28.81 8.89
C GLY A 155 32.11 -29.26 10.18
N PHE A 156 32.82 -29.12 11.31
CA PHE A 156 32.35 -29.49 12.67
C PHE A 156 31.70 -28.31 13.45
N ASN A 157 31.70 -27.09 12.89
CA ASN A 157 31.23 -25.86 13.58
C ASN A 157 29.76 -25.54 13.29
N ASN A 158 28.91 -26.55 13.35
CA ASN A 158 27.51 -26.46 12.96
C ASN A 158 26.63 -25.68 13.96
N TYR A 159 26.99 -25.64 15.24
CA TYR A 159 26.28 -24.87 16.26
C TYR A 159 26.62 -23.37 16.25
N TYR A 160 27.59 -22.97 15.42
CA TYR A 160 27.85 -21.55 15.18
C TYR A 160 27.12 -21.07 13.92
N TYR A 161 27.19 -21.80 12.80
CA TYR A 161 26.62 -21.30 11.53
C TYR A 161 25.21 -21.78 11.23
N GLY A 162 24.81 -22.97 11.70
CA GLY A 162 23.57 -23.58 11.23
C GLY A 162 23.61 -23.88 9.73
N ILE A 163 22.53 -23.62 8.99
CA ILE A 163 22.45 -23.85 7.53
C ILE A 163 22.54 -22.57 6.67
N ARG A 164 22.87 -21.42 7.27
CA ARG A 164 23.03 -20.12 6.58
C ARG A 164 24.51 -19.75 6.42
N ARG A 165 24.82 -18.69 5.65
CA ARG A 165 26.22 -18.25 5.42
C ARG A 165 26.84 -17.72 6.71
N PHE A 166 26.06 -17.02 7.53
CA PHE A 166 26.40 -16.55 8.87
C PHE A 166 25.29 -16.95 9.86
N PRO A 167 25.57 -17.06 11.17
CA PRO A 167 24.50 -17.11 12.16
C PRO A 167 23.67 -15.83 12.13
N THR A 168 22.43 -15.91 12.61
CA THR A 168 21.64 -14.73 12.95
C THR A 168 22.17 -14.11 14.23
N ALA A 169 22.61 -12.86 14.16
CA ALA A 169 23.05 -12.06 15.30
C ALA A 169 22.77 -10.58 15.03
N ILE A 170 22.82 -9.72 16.04
CA ILE A 170 22.85 -8.26 15.77
C ILE A 170 24.24 -7.87 15.28
N LEU A 171 24.34 -6.86 14.43
CA LEU A 171 25.58 -6.34 13.83
C LEU A 171 26.59 -5.88 14.90
N ALA A 172 26.09 -5.46 16.05
CA ALA A 172 26.89 -5.09 17.21
C ALA A 172 27.52 -6.28 17.95
N ALA A 173 27.00 -7.50 17.76
CA ALA A 173 27.56 -8.72 18.31
C ALA A 173 28.81 -9.10 17.51
N LYS A 174 29.98 -8.78 18.06
CA LYS A 174 31.28 -8.93 17.41
C LYS A 174 32.14 -9.99 18.07
N GLY A 175 33.02 -10.59 17.28
CA GLY A 175 33.98 -11.58 17.76
C GLY A 175 35.11 -11.83 16.78
N GLY A 176 35.77 -12.98 16.96
CA GLY A 176 36.96 -13.34 16.20
C GLY A 176 38.18 -12.47 16.52
N SER A 177 39.31 -12.77 15.89
CA SER A 177 40.58 -12.05 16.13
C SER A 177 40.56 -10.60 15.66
N GLN A 178 39.64 -10.24 14.76
CA GLN A 178 39.51 -8.91 14.17
C GLN A 178 38.36 -8.09 14.77
N ASN A 179 37.65 -8.62 15.78
CA ASN A 179 36.50 -7.96 16.42
C ASN A 179 35.45 -7.47 15.39
N ARG A 180 35.06 -8.37 14.49
CA ARG A 180 34.11 -8.13 13.39
C ARG A 180 32.73 -8.71 13.73
N PRO A 181 31.64 -8.27 13.07
CA PRO A 181 30.29 -8.81 13.31
C PRO A 181 30.23 -10.32 13.10
N HIS A 182 29.51 -11.04 13.97
CA HIS A 182 29.21 -12.46 13.74
C HIS A 182 28.31 -12.67 12.53
N ASP A 183 27.46 -11.68 12.26
CA ASP A 183 26.56 -11.56 11.13
C ASP A 183 26.76 -10.19 10.46
N PRO A 184 27.60 -10.12 9.41
CA PRO A 184 27.92 -8.85 8.74
C PRO A 184 26.86 -8.40 7.72
N LEU A 185 25.84 -9.20 7.43
CA LEU A 185 24.97 -9.03 6.27
C LEU A 185 24.20 -7.70 6.28
N THR A 186 24.18 -7.04 5.13
CA THR A 186 23.49 -5.76 4.89
C THR A 186 22.63 -5.84 3.64
N PHE A 187 21.83 -4.80 3.39
CA PHE A 187 21.03 -4.69 2.18
C PHE A 187 21.86 -4.85 0.90
N ALA A 188 23.12 -4.40 0.89
CA ALA A 188 24.02 -4.55 -0.24
C ALA A 188 24.32 -6.02 -0.60
N ASP A 189 24.22 -6.94 0.35
CA ASP A 189 24.52 -8.37 0.15
C ASP A 189 23.41 -9.15 -0.59
N MET A 190 22.32 -8.47 -0.94
CA MET A 190 21.33 -8.96 -1.92
C MET A 190 21.73 -8.67 -3.37
N ASP A 191 22.74 -7.82 -3.60
CA ASP A 191 23.23 -7.45 -4.93
C ASP A 191 24.53 -8.21 -5.26
N SER A 192 24.48 -9.07 -6.28
CA SER A 192 25.62 -9.90 -6.72
C SER A 192 26.86 -9.08 -7.12
N THR A 193 26.73 -7.77 -7.36
CA THR A 193 27.86 -6.87 -7.66
C THR A 193 28.45 -6.17 -6.44
N LYS A 194 27.79 -6.26 -5.28
CA LYS A 194 28.15 -5.57 -4.05
C LYS A 194 28.40 -6.49 -2.85
N ILE A 195 27.92 -7.73 -2.92
CA ILE A 195 28.08 -8.74 -1.86
C ILE A 195 29.52 -8.82 -1.33
N ASP A 196 29.66 -8.75 -0.01
CA ASP A 196 30.91 -8.96 0.72
C ASP A 196 30.69 -9.96 1.85
N LEU A 197 31.26 -11.17 1.70
CA LEU A 197 31.20 -12.20 2.74
C LEU A 197 32.51 -12.30 3.54
N SER A 198 33.44 -11.36 3.34
CA SER A 198 34.79 -11.41 3.92
C SER A 198 34.95 -10.61 5.21
N ASP A 199 33.90 -9.89 5.61
CA ASP A 199 33.86 -8.92 6.70
C ASP A 199 33.24 -9.46 8.00
N GLY A 200 32.88 -10.75 8.04
CA GLY A 200 32.47 -11.45 9.25
C GLY A 200 33.59 -11.74 10.25
N ALA A 201 33.20 -12.05 11.49
CA ALA A 201 34.06 -12.49 12.60
C ALA A 201 34.90 -13.71 12.22
N PHE A 202 34.30 -14.59 11.42
CA PHE A 202 34.88 -15.82 10.88
C PHE A 202 34.47 -15.95 9.41
N PRO A 203 35.18 -16.75 8.59
CA PRO A 203 34.81 -17.02 7.20
C PRO A 203 33.35 -17.51 7.09
N PRO A 204 32.63 -17.22 6.00
CA PRO A 204 31.25 -17.67 5.84
C PRO A 204 31.21 -19.21 5.74
N ARG A 205 30.11 -19.82 6.20
CA ARG A 205 29.92 -21.28 6.07
C ARG A 205 29.97 -21.73 4.62
N PHE A 206 29.32 -20.96 3.75
CA PHE A 206 29.26 -21.21 2.31
C PHE A 206 29.81 -20.00 1.57
N SER A 207 30.78 -20.24 0.69
CA SER A 207 31.31 -19.21 -0.20
C SER A 207 30.51 -19.20 -1.50
N ILE A 208 29.31 -18.64 -1.45
CA ILE A 208 28.35 -18.57 -2.56
C ILE A 208 28.36 -17.15 -3.13
N SER A 209 28.64 -17.01 -4.42
CA SER A 209 28.67 -15.70 -5.12
C SER A 209 27.31 -15.26 -5.68
N ASN A 210 26.29 -16.13 -5.63
CA ASN A 210 24.94 -15.80 -6.06
C ASN A 210 24.16 -15.10 -4.93
N ALA A 211 24.20 -13.77 -4.89
CA ALA A 211 23.57 -12.99 -3.82
C ALA A 211 22.04 -13.05 -3.81
N ASP A 212 21.41 -13.16 -4.98
CA ASP A 212 19.97 -13.06 -5.16
C ASP A 212 19.24 -14.40 -5.25
N GLU A 213 19.90 -15.47 -4.79
CA GLU A 213 19.24 -16.72 -4.43
C GLU A 213 18.35 -16.50 -3.19
N VAL A 214 17.17 -17.13 -3.15
CA VAL A 214 16.13 -16.81 -2.17
C VAL A 214 16.58 -17.00 -0.72
N HIS A 215 17.36 -18.04 -0.39
CA HIS A 215 17.83 -18.26 0.96
C HIS A 215 18.91 -17.23 1.35
N ASN A 216 19.74 -16.82 0.39
CA ASN A 216 20.75 -15.78 0.58
C ASN A 216 20.11 -14.39 0.81
N ILE A 217 19.02 -14.07 0.12
CA ILE A 217 18.19 -12.88 0.41
C ILE A 217 17.51 -13.03 1.78
N GLY A 218 17.03 -14.24 2.09
CA GLY A 218 16.32 -14.55 3.32
C GLY A 218 17.14 -14.28 4.58
N GLU A 219 18.40 -14.71 4.62
CA GLU A 219 19.26 -14.42 5.77
C GLU A 219 19.49 -12.91 5.94
N VAL A 220 19.63 -12.12 4.87
CA VAL A 220 19.74 -10.66 4.99
C VAL A 220 18.45 -10.06 5.58
N TRP A 221 17.28 -10.54 5.15
CA TRP A 221 15.99 -10.08 5.66
C TRP A 221 15.76 -10.48 7.13
N ASP A 222 16.07 -11.73 7.50
CA ASP A 222 16.03 -12.18 8.91
C ASP A 222 16.95 -11.31 9.78
N SER A 223 18.19 -11.07 9.35
CA SER A 223 19.14 -10.21 10.07
C SER A 223 18.60 -8.80 10.31
N MET A 224 17.86 -8.21 9.36
CA MET A 224 17.18 -6.92 9.53
C MET A 224 16.06 -6.98 10.57
N LEU A 225 15.20 -7.99 10.52
CA LEU A 225 14.14 -8.18 11.50
C LEU A 225 14.69 -8.48 12.89
N TRP A 226 15.82 -9.18 12.98
CA TRP A 226 16.52 -9.48 14.22
C TRP A 226 17.06 -8.24 14.93
N GLU A 227 17.56 -7.25 14.18
CA GLU A 227 17.92 -5.93 14.72
C GLU A 227 16.73 -5.23 15.35
N ILE A 228 15.58 -5.25 14.67
CA ILE A 228 14.36 -4.61 15.17
C ILE A 228 13.90 -5.33 16.43
N ARG A 229 13.85 -6.66 16.43
CA ARG A 229 13.52 -7.47 17.61
C ARG A 229 14.40 -7.13 18.81
N ALA A 230 15.72 -7.02 18.61
CA ALA A 230 16.65 -6.70 19.68
C ALA A 230 16.35 -5.33 20.32
N LYS A 231 15.99 -4.33 19.51
CA LYS A 231 15.58 -2.99 19.99
C LYS A 231 14.28 -3.04 20.78
N PHE A 232 13.27 -3.73 20.24
CA PHE A 232 11.99 -3.91 20.91
C PHE A 232 12.15 -4.63 22.26
N ILE A 233 12.93 -5.71 22.31
CA ILE A 233 13.18 -6.45 23.56
C ILE A 233 13.97 -5.59 24.56
N THR A 234 14.96 -4.84 24.09
CA THR A 234 15.74 -3.94 24.97
C THR A 234 14.86 -2.88 25.60
N ARG A 235 13.92 -2.30 24.84
CA ARG A 235 13.05 -1.21 25.31
C ARG A 235 11.84 -1.71 26.11
N LEU A 236 11.16 -2.75 25.63
CA LEU A 236 9.87 -3.21 26.16
C LEU A 236 10.01 -4.42 27.09
N GLY A 237 11.20 -4.98 27.21
CA GLY A 237 11.43 -6.27 27.85
C GLY A 237 11.09 -7.43 26.91
N TRP A 238 11.59 -8.61 27.26
CA TRP A 238 11.59 -9.78 26.37
C TRP A 238 10.20 -10.19 25.88
N ALA A 239 9.24 -10.37 26.79
CA ALA A 239 7.93 -10.90 26.44
C ALA A 239 7.14 -9.93 25.54
N GLU A 240 7.07 -8.65 25.92
CA GLU A 240 6.34 -7.65 25.14
C GLU A 240 7.08 -7.28 23.86
N GLY A 241 8.41 -7.14 23.91
CA GLY A 241 9.22 -6.82 22.74
C GLY A 241 9.11 -7.87 21.63
N ASN A 242 9.27 -9.16 21.99
CA ASN A 242 9.16 -10.28 21.04
C ASN A 242 7.73 -10.40 20.47
N ARG A 243 6.71 -10.26 21.32
CA ARG A 243 5.30 -10.29 20.88
C ARG A 243 4.98 -9.11 19.95
N ARG A 244 5.43 -7.91 20.29
CA ARG A 244 5.12 -6.67 19.55
C ARG A 244 5.76 -6.69 18.16
N ILE A 245 7.01 -7.11 18.02
CA ILE A 245 7.64 -7.19 16.70
C ILE A 245 7.00 -8.27 15.83
N LEU A 246 6.66 -9.44 16.39
CA LEU A 246 5.92 -10.48 15.67
C LEU A 246 4.57 -9.96 15.15
N GLN A 247 3.84 -9.19 15.97
CA GLN A 247 2.58 -8.56 15.54
C GLN A 247 2.79 -7.61 14.37
N ILE A 248 3.75 -6.67 14.49
CA ILE A 248 4.03 -5.67 13.46
C ILE A 248 4.49 -6.32 12.16
N VAL A 249 5.32 -7.37 12.21
CA VAL A 249 5.73 -8.12 11.01
C VAL A 249 4.53 -8.86 10.40
N THR A 250 3.66 -9.47 11.22
CA THR A 250 2.43 -10.13 10.71
C THR A 250 1.52 -9.13 9.99
N ASP A 251 1.33 -7.95 10.56
CA ASP A 251 0.46 -6.93 9.98
C ASP A 251 1.12 -6.21 8.79
N GLY A 252 2.45 -6.07 8.80
CA GLY A 252 3.23 -5.63 7.64
C GLY A 252 2.96 -6.52 6.42
N MET A 253 3.07 -7.85 6.59
CA MET A 253 2.77 -8.82 5.52
C MET A 253 1.33 -8.73 5.00
N LYS A 254 0.36 -8.33 5.83
CA LYS A 254 -1.04 -8.12 5.40
C LYS A 254 -1.21 -6.84 4.58
N LEU A 255 -0.42 -5.81 4.87
CA LEU A 255 -0.50 -4.49 4.23
C LEU A 255 0.37 -4.38 2.97
N ALA A 256 1.40 -5.22 2.89
CA ALA A 256 2.36 -5.20 1.80
C ALA A 256 1.70 -5.54 0.44
N PRO A 257 2.19 -4.94 -0.65
CA PRO A 257 1.69 -5.27 -1.98
C PRO A 257 2.06 -6.72 -2.36
N ILE A 258 1.39 -7.24 -3.39
CA ILE A 258 1.86 -8.45 -4.09
C ILE A 258 3.27 -8.22 -4.61
N ASN A 259 4.13 -9.24 -4.49
CA ASN A 259 5.54 -9.21 -4.81
C ASN A 259 6.26 -8.05 -4.09
N PRO A 260 6.19 -8.00 -2.76
CA PRO A 260 6.80 -6.92 -2.02
C PRO A 260 8.32 -6.95 -2.23
N THR A 261 8.91 -5.76 -2.19
CA THR A 261 10.35 -5.55 -2.03
C THR A 261 10.68 -5.26 -0.56
N PRO A 262 11.94 -5.38 -0.12
CA PRO A 262 12.34 -4.97 1.23
C PRO A 262 11.93 -3.53 1.58
N LEU A 263 11.97 -2.62 0.61
CA LEU A 263 11.52 -1.23 0.81
C LEU A 263 10.02 -1.13 1.05
N SER A 264 9.20 -1.82 0.24
CA SER A 264 7.75 -1.79 0.40
C SER A 264 7.30 -2.53 1.66
N GLU A 265 7.99 -3.60 2.04
CA GLU A 265 7.70 -4.33 3.28
C GLU A 265 8.08 -3.51 4.52
N ARG A 266 9.26 -2.87 4.52
CA ARG A 266 9.63 -1.89 5.56
C ARG A 266 8.53 -0.85 5.73
N ASP A 267 8.06 -0.27 4.63
CA ASP A 267 7.04 0.78 4.66
C ASP A 267 5.68 0.23 5.15
N ALA A 268 5.35 -1.03 4.82
CA ALA A 268 4.16 -1.72 5.33
C ALA A 268 4.25 -1.99 6.84
N MET A 269 5.42 -2.39 7.35
CA MET A 269 5.66 -2.53 8.80
C MET A 269 5.55 -1.19 9.54
N LEU A 270 6.04 -0.10 8.94
CA LEU A 270 5.88 1.24 9.49
C LEU A 270 4.41 1.67 9.50
N ALA A 271 3.65 1.36 8.45
CA ALA A 271 2.21 1.60 8.41
C ALA A 271 1.46 0.78 9.48
N ALA A 272 1.80 -0.51 9.66
CA ALA A 272 1.25 -1.33 10.73
C ALA A 272 1.52 -0.73 12.12
N ALA A 273 2.75 -0.28 12.36
CA ALA A 273 3.15 0.36 13.62
C ALA A 273 2.49 1.74 13.84
N GLN A 274 2.04 2.42 12.78
CA GLN A 274 1.26 3.67 12.91
C GLN A 274 -0.17 3.43 13.39
N VAL A 275 -0.77 2.28 13.06
CA VAL A 275 -2.16 1.96 13.43
C VAL A 275 -2.23 1.51 14.89
N ASP A 276 -1.43 0.51 15.28
CA ASP A 276 -1.55 -0.16 16.58
C ASP A 276 -0.28 -0.06 17.47
N GLY A 277 0.74 0.66 17.00
CA GLY A 277 2.01 0.88 17.71
C GLY A 277 2.14 2.27 18.33
N THR A 278 3.38 2.67 18.58
CA THR A 278 3.77 3.95 19.17
C THR A 278 4.87 4.62 18.35
N GLY A 279 5.10 5.92 18.56
CA GLY A 279 6.25 6.60 17.93
C GLY A 279 7.60 5.96 18.28
N ALA A 280 7.73 5.36 19.45
CA ALA A 280 8.93 4.61 19.83
C ALA A 280 9.10 3.31 19.02
N ASP A 281 8.01 2.65 18.65
CA ASP A 281 8.05 1.47 17.78
C ASP A 281 8.53 1.84 16.38
N LEU A 282 8.05 2.95 15.82
CA LEU A 282 8.52 3.49 14.54
C LEU A 282 10.02 3.80 14.58
N ASN A 283 10.53 4.35 15.68
CA ASN A 283 11.95 4.64 15.83
C ASN A 283 12.80 3.37 15.87
N ASP A 284 12.35 2.33 16.59
CA ASP A 284 13.07 1.06 16.65
C ASP A 284 13.06 0.33 15.30
N ILE A 285 11.94 0.36 14.57
CA ILE A 285 11.84 -0.20 13.21
C ILE A 285 12.83 0.49 12.28
N TRP A 286 12.79 1.83 12.21
CA TRP A 286 13.73 2.59 11.38
C TRP A 286 15.18 2.34 11.77
N ALA A 287 15.48 2.34 13.07
CA ALA A 287 16.83 2.10 13.54
C ALA A 287 17.31 0.68 13.21
N GLY A 288 16.44 -0.34 13.24
CA GLY A 288 16.81 -1.71 12.90
C GLY A 288 17.13 -1.86 11.42
N PHE A 289 16.26 -1.35 10.56
CA PHE A 289 16.50 -1.34 9.11
C PHE A 289 17.71 -0.51 8.70
N ALA A 290 17.85 0.71 9.26
CA ALA A 290 18.95 1.61 8.94
C ALA A 290 20.31 1.02 9.32
N VAL A 291 20.43 0.27 10.42
CA VAL A 291 21.70 -0.36 10.84
C VAL A 291 22.23 -1.35 9.79
N ARG A 292 21.34 -1.98 9.01
CA ARG A 292 21.70 -2.93 7.94
C ARG A 292 21.47 -2.38 6.54
N GLY A 293 21.46 -1.05 6.38
CA GLY A 293 21.48 -0.44 5.05
C GLY A 293 20.12 -0.28 4.37
N LEU A 294 19.00 -0.51 5.07
CA LEU A 294 17.63 -0.31 4.55
C LEU A 294 16.98 1.00 5.07
N GLY A 295 17.80 2.02 5.29
CA GLY A 295 17.41 3.36 5.73
C GLY A 295 16.55 4.14 4.72
N SER A 296 16.10 5.32 5.12
CA SER A 296 15.08 6.09 4.37
C SER A 296 15.47 6.44 2.93
N SER A 297 16.76 6.60 2.64
CA SER A 297 17.25 6.88 1.29
C SER A 297 17.73 5.64 0.51
N ALA A 298 17.55 4.43 1.06
CA ALA A 298 17.87 3.18 0.38
C ALA A 298 16.98 3.01 -0.86
N SER A 299 17.51 2.36 -1.90
CA SER A 299 16.81 2.24 -3.19
C SER A 299 17.06 0.91 -3.88
N ILE A 300 16.10 0.48 -4.69
CA ILE A 300 16.20 -0.70 -5.54
C ILE A 300 16.16 -0.22 -6.99
N GLN A 301 17.24 -0.49 -7.72
CA GLN A 301 17.36 -0.20 -9.15
C GLN A 301 16.80 -1.33 -10.01
N ASN A 302 16.87 -2.57 -9.51
CA ASN A 302 16.32 -3.75 -10.17
C ASN A 302 15.94 -4.80 -9.11
N VAL A 303 14.73 -5.37 -9.25
CA VAL A 303 14.18 -6.38 -8.33
C VAL A 303 14.61 -7.81 -8.69
N GLY A 304 15.32 -8.00 -9.79
CA GLY A 304 15.71 -9.33 -10.28
C GLY A 304 14.57 -10.11 -10.94
N GLY A 305 14.89 -11.31 -11.46
CA GLY A 305 13.92 -12.25 -12.00
C GLY A 305 13.66 -13.43 -11.04
N SER A 306 12.73 -14.31 -11.38
CA SER A 306 12.56 -15.57 -10.63
C SER A 306 13.55 -16.62 -11.15
N SER A 307 14.35 -17.23 -10.27
CA SER A 307 15.22 -18.37 -10.58
C SER A 307 14.44 -19.55 -11.15
N ALA A 308 13.17 -19.74 -10.74
CA ALA A 308 12.27 -20.74 -11.30
C ALA A 308 11.81 -20.42 -12.75
N ALA A 309 11.94 -19.16 -13.17
CA ALA A 309 11.64 -18.68 -14.52
C ALA A 309 12.91 -18.36 -15.35
N GLY A 310 14.09 -18.82 -14.92
CA GLY A 310 15.36 -18.52 -15.61
C GLY A 310 15.87 -17.09 -15.37
N GLY A 311 15.45 -16.46 -14.27
CA GLY A 311 15.89 -15.15 -13.82
C GLY A 311 17.40 -15.06 -13.65
N THR A 312 17.96 -13.92 -14.05
CA THR A 312 19.38 -13.61 -13.99
C THR A 312 19.72 -12.93 -12.66
N ASN A 313 20.94 -13.18 -12.15
CA ASN A 313 21.56 -12.52 -10.99
C ASN A 313 21.61 -10.98 -11.08
N THR A 314 20.47 -10.32 -10.95
CA THR A 314 20.25 -8.94 -11.41
C THR A 314 19.59 -8.04 -10.39
N VAL A 315 19.33 -8.51 -9.17
CA VAL A 315 18.99 -7.59 -8.07
C VAL A 315 20.06 -6.51 -7.98
N ARG A 316 19.65 -5.25 -8.01
CA ARG A 316 20.52 -4.08 -7.87
C ARG A 316 19.94 -3.16 -6.83
N VAL A 317 20.70 -2.93 -5.77
CA VAL A 317 20.25 -2.11 -4.64
C VAL A 317 21.33 -1.13 -4.23
N THR A 318 20.91 -0.05 -3.58
CA THR A 318 21.82 0.90 -2.95
C THR A 318 21.38 1.06 -1.50
N GLU A 319 22.29 0.73 -0.60
CA GLU A 319 22.08 0.87 0.83
C GLU A 319 22.06 2.32 1.28
N ALA A 320 21.35 2.56 2.37
CA ALA A 320 21.43 3.78 3.14
C ALA A 320 21.24 3.49 4.62
N PHE A 321 21.91 4.27 5.46
CA PHE A 321 21.93 4.08 6.92
C PHE A 321 21.22 5.22 7.67
N ASP A 322 20.39 6.01 6.98
CA ASP A 322 19.63 7.11 7.54
C ASP A 322 18.28 6.64 8.12
N SER A 323 17.93 7.16 9.30
CA SER A 323 16.71 6.78 10.04
C SER A 323 15.61 7.86 9.97
N ASN A 324 15.69 8.79 9.01
CA ASN A 324 15.20 10.16 9.16
C ASN A 324 13.75 10.40 8.69
N ALA A 325 13.00 9.37 8.37
CA ALA A 325 11.66 9.50 7.77
C ALA A 325 10.52 9.62 8.81
N ASN A 326 10.71 10.35 9.91
CA ASN A 326 9.75 10.41 11.03
C ASN A 326 9.26 11.84 11.41
N LEU A 327 9.56 12.86 10.60
CA LEU A 327 8.75 14.07 10.58
C LEU A 327 7.54 13.81 9.67
N LEU A 328 6.38 13.57 10.27
CA LEU A 328 5.15 13.28 9.54
C LEU A 328 4.32 14.54 9.35
N GLN A 329 3.67 14.64 8.18
CA GLN A 329 2.58 15.58 7.99
C GLN A 329 1.31 14.96 8.58
N SER A 330 0.93 15.36 9.80
CA SER A 330 -0.26 14.93 10.53
C SER A 330 -0.61 15.95 11.61
N PRO A 331 -1.90 16.30 11.87
CA PRO A 331 -3.14 15.86 11.19
C PRO A 331 -3.25 16.37 9.75
N ASP A 332 -4.38 16.25 9.06
CA ASP A 332 -4.52 16.73 7.66
C ASP A 332 -4.20 18.23 7.49
N ILE A 333 -3.73 18.61 6.30
CA ILE A 333 -3.52 20.03 5.94
C ILE A 333 -4.85 20.76 5.83
N SER A 334 -4.85 22.07 6.08
CA SER A 334 -5.98 22.95 5.78
C SER A 334 -5.57 24.01 4.77
N VAL A 335 -6.44 24.31 3.82
CA VAL A 335 -6.25 25.39 2.83
C VAL A 335 -7.22 26.51 3.15
N SER A 336 -6.72 27.74 3.16
CA SER A 336 -7.47 28.98 3.36
C SER A 336 -7.16 29.94 2.22
N ASP A 337 -8.20 30.61 1.75
CA ASP A 337 -8.13 31.63 0.71
C ASP A 337 -8.24 33.06 1.28
N ASP A 338 -8.06 33.22 2.59
CA ASP A 338 -8.12 34.52 3.29
C ASP A 338 -7.14 35.60 2.76
N ILE A 339 -6.08 35.18 2.05
CA ILE A 339 -5.05 36.06 1.50
C ILE A 339 -5.10 36.19 -0.03
N GLY A 340 -6.05 35.50 -0.66
CA GLY A 340 -6.42 35.64 -2.06
C GLY A 340 -7.53 36.67 -2.19
N ASP A 341 -8.63 36.29 -2.83
CA ASP A 341 -9.84 37.09 -2.95
C ASP A 341 -10.88 36.80 -1.85
N GLY A 342 -10.69 35.73 -1.09
CA GLY A 342 -11.47 35.39 0.10
C GLY A 342 -12.81 34.73 -0.21
N ASP A 343 -12.98 34.18 -1.41
CA ASP A 343 -14.19 33.46 -1.82
C ASP A 343 -14.19 31.98 -1.36
N GLY A 344 -13.05 31.50 -0.85
CA GLY A 344 -12.88 30.18 -0.26
C GLY A 344 -12.37 29.13 -1.24
N TYR A 345 -11.88 29.53 -2.42
CA TYR A 345 -11.41 28.64 -3.47
C TYR A 345 -9.95 28.90 -3.85
N THR A 346 -9.39 28.01 -4.64
CA THR A 346 -7.96 28.02 -5.03
C THR A 346 -7.83 28.41 -6.50
N GLU A 347 -7.61 29.67 -6.82
CA GLU A 347 -7.68 30.15 -8.20
C GLU A 347 -6.32 30.26 -8.90
N PRO A 348 -6.19 30.08 -10.23
CA PRO A 348 -4.94 30.29 -10.93
C PRO A 348 -4.37 31.71 -10.74
N GLY A 349 -3.13 31.80 -10.26
CA GLY A 349 -2.44 33.07 -10.02
C GLY A 349 -2.70 33.68 -8.63
N GLU A 350 -3.60 33.09 -7.85
CA GLU A 350 -3.92 33.53 -6.49
C GLU A 350 -2.93 33.00 -5.46
N LYS A 351 -2.82 33.74 -4.34
CA LYS A 351 -2.12 33.27 -3.16
C LYS A 351 -3.10 32.63 -2.21
N ILE A 352 -2.80 31.41 -1.79
CA ILE A 352 -3.53 30.70 -0.75
C ILE A 352 -2.63 30.44 0.45
N ARG A 353 -3.25 30.30 1.61
CA ARG A 353 -2.60 29.95 2.86
C ARG A 353 -2.81 28.47 3.13
N ILE A 354 -1.73 27.69 3.14
CA ILE A 354 -1.78 26.26 3.46
C ILE A 354 -1.23 26.09 4.88
N SER A 355 -2.08 25.71 5.82
CA SER A 355 -1.63 25.33 7.16
C SER A 355 -1.13 23.89 7.14
N VAL A 356 0.16 23.72 7.37
CA VAL A 356 0.84 22.43 7.31
C VAL A 356 1.24 22.03 8.74
N PRO A 357 0.58 21.03 9.34
CA PRO A 357 1.03 20.46 10.60
C PRO A 357 2.17 19.45 10.37
N ILE A 358 3.24 19.58 11.16
CA ILE A 358 4.35 18.62 11.19
C ILE A 358 4.43 18.03 12.59
N THR A 359 4.26 16.73 12.69
CA THR A 359 4.43 15.95 13.92
C THR A 359 5.81 15.31 13.93
N ASN A 360 6.56 15.54 15.01
CA ASN A 360 7.82 14.86 15.22
C ASN A 360 7.59 13.59 16.04
N LEU A 361 7.68 12.43 15.39
CA LEU A 361 7.59 11.13 16.06
C LEU A 361 8.95 10.51 16.40
N THR A 362 10.04 11.27 16.25
CA THR A 362 11.38 10.81 16.60
C THR A 362 11.65 10.90 18.10
N ASP A 363 12.62 10.14 18.59
CA ASP A 363 13.10 10.20 19.98
C ASP A 363 13.89 11.49 20.31
N LYS A 364 14.17 12.33 19.32
CA LYS A 364 14.97 13.55 19.43
C LYS A 364 14.13 14.79 19.15
N THR A 365 14.60 15.94 19.63
CA THR A 365 14.06 17.22 19.17
C THR A 365 14.56 17.48 17.75
N ALA A 366 13.64 17.61 16.79
CA ALA A 366 13.98 18.09 15.46
C ALA A 366 14.31 19.58 15.55
N LYS A 367 15.56 19.96 15.27
CA LYS A 367 16.02 21.36 15.34
C LYS A 367 16.03 21.98 13.96
N LEU A 368 15.90 23.30 13.91
CA LEU A 368 15.97 24.08 12.66
C LEU A 368 15.01 23.55 11.58
N VAL A 369 13.83 23.09 12.01
CA VAL A 369 12.81 22.57 11.10
C VAL A 369 12.33 23.71 10.24
N THR A 370 12.37 23.48 8.93
CA THR A 370 11.86 24.38 7.91
C THR A 370 11.05 23.57 6.91
N ALA A 371 9.98 24.14 6.37
CA ALA A 371 9.22 23.53 5.28
C ALA A 371 9.02 24.53 4.15
N ARG A 372 9.03 24.06 2.90
CA ARG A 372 8.73 24.87 1.72
C ARG A 372 7.86 24.11 0.74
N ILE A 373 7.08 24.84 -0.05
CA ILE A 373 6.31 24.30 -1.17
C ILE A 373 6.96 24.81 -2.45
N GLY A 374 7.34 23.91 -3.36
CA GLY A 374 8.01 24.28 -4.61
C GLY A 374 9.33 25.04 -4.39
N SER A 375 9.51 26.16 -5.12
CA SER A 375 10.70 27.03 -5.09
C SER A 375 10.62 28.18 -4.09
N ASP A 376 9.57 28.23 -3.26
CA ASP A 376 9.35 29.34 -2.33
C ASP A 376 10.34 29.33 -1.16
N SER A 377 10.40 30.48 -0.48
CA SER A 377 11.22 30.64 0.72
C SER A 377 10.73 29.70 1.84
N PRO A 378 11.63 28.99 2.53
CA PRO A 378 11.25 28.06 3.59
C PRO A 378 10.66 28.78 4.81
N VAL A 379 9.56 28.25 5.33
CA VAL A 379 8.92 28.67 6.58
C VAL A 379 9.53 27.91 7.74
N SER A 380 9.92 28.63 8.80
CA SER A 380 10.53 28.02 9.99
C SER A 380 9.48 27.50 10.98
N TYR A 381 9.63 26.23 11.34
CA TYR A 381 8.92 25.56 12.43
C TYR A 381 9.74 25.58 13.73
N ARG A 382 10.95 26.17 13.69
CA ARG A 382 11.92 26.19 14.80
C ARG A 382 12.28 24.77 15.23
N ASN A 383 12.19 24.48 16.52
CA ASN A 383 12.42 23.15 17.05
C ASN A 383 11.06 22.48 17.29
N ILE A 384 10.90 21.24 16.85
CA ILE A 384 9.73 20.41 17.15
C ILE A 384 10.19 19.33 18.13
N GLN A 385 9.65 19.34 19.35
CA GLN A 385 9.95 18.33 20.36
C GLN A 385 9.39 16.96 19.96
N ASN A 386 9.95 15.88 20.49
CA ASN A 386 9.38 14.53 20.34
C ASN A 386 7.91 14.54 20.81
N GLY A 387 7.02 13.97 20.00
CA GLY A 387 5.58 13.86 20.25
C GLY A 387 4.81 15.17 20.04
N ALA A 388 5.49 16.26 19.70
CA ALA A 388 4.86 17.54 19.43
C ALA A 388 4.47 17.67 17.96
N THR A 389 3.32 18.30 17.75
CA THR A 389 2.88 18.78 16.44
C THR A 389 3.01 20.30 16.40
N VAL A 390 3.63 20.82 15.34
CA VAL A 390 3.70 22.26 15.09
C VAL A 390 3.11 22.52 13.71
N SER A 391 2.12 23.41 13.65
CA SER A 391 1.57 23.90 12.38
C SER A 391 2.15 25.25 12.00
N ARG A 392 2.46 25.43 10.71
CA ARG A 392 2.75 26.73 10.13
C ARG A 392 2.02 26.90 8.82
N ASP A 393 1.64 28.14 8.59
CA ASP A 393 1.07 28.57 7.33
C ASP A 393 2.20 28.79 6.32
N ILE A 394 2.05 28.20 5.14
CA ILE A 394 2.89 28.45 3.98
C ILE A 394 1.99 29.13 2.95
N VAL A 395 2.42 30.30 2.49
CA VAL A 395 1.75 30.99 1.38
C VAL A 395 2.19 30.32 0.09
N PHE A 396 1.24 29.81 -0.67
CA PHE A 396 1.47 29.19 -1.96
C PHE A 396 0.78 30.03 -3.04
N THR A 397 1.49 30.35 -4.12
CA THR A 397 0.87 30.98 -5.29
C THR A 397 0.47 29.88 -6.27
N VAL A 398 -0.83 29.71 -6.50
CA VAL A 398 -1.33 28.79 -7.51
C VAL A 398 -0.74 29.24 -8.86
N PRO A 399 -0.10 28.35 -9.64
CA PRO A 399 0.46 28.72 -10.93
C PRO A 399 -0.60 29.39 -11.81
N ALA A 400 -0.26 30.55 -12.39
CA ALA A 400 -1.18 31.27 -13.28
C ALA A 400 -1.59 30.46 -14.53
N ALA A 401 -0.80 29.44 -14.87
CA ALA A 401 -1.09 28.51 -15.96
C ALA A 401 -1.86 27.24 -15.50
N ALA A 402 -2.16 27.10 -14.21
CA ALA A 402 -2.96 25.99 -13.71
C ALA A 402 -4.35 26.04 -14.36
N ALA A 403 -4.81 24.92 -14.90
CA ALA A 403 -6.15 24.85 -15.46
C ALA A 403 -7.17 24.79 -14.32
N CYS A 404 -8.21 25.61 -14.34
CA CYS A 404 -9.32 25.45 -13.40
C CYS A 404 -9.91 24.03 -13.56
N GLY A 405 -10.25 23.38 -12.45
CA GLY A 405 -10.66 21.98 -12.41
C GLY A 405 -9.56 20.94 -12.52
N SER A 406 -8.30 21.37 -12.72
CA SER A 406 -7.16 20.46 -12.59
C SER A 406 -6.86 20.16 -11.12
N VAL A 407 -6.25 19.00 -10.90
CA VAL A 407 -5.65 18.64 -9.63
C VAL A 407 -4.18 19.04 -9.69
N LEU A 408 -3.78 19.93 -8.80
CA LEU A 408 -2.40 20.38 -8.70
C LEU A 408 -1.67 19.59 -7.59
N PRO A 409 -0.61 18.84 -7.92
CA PRO A 409 0.25 18.26 -6.91
C PRO A 409 1.18 19.34 -6.31
N ILE A 410 1.19 19.47 -4.98
CA ILE A 410 2.21 20.22 -4.24
C ILE A 410 3.11 19.27 -3.48
N THR A 411 4.42 19.45 -3.67
CA THR A 411 5.43 18.78 -2.84
C THR A 411 5.91 19.74 -1.76
N ILE A 412 5.75 19.31 -0.52
CA ILE A 412 6.18 20.02 0.67
C ILE A 412 7.50 19.39 1.11
N ASN A 413 8.58 20.18 1.08
CA ASN A 413 9.92 19.74 1.42
C ASN A 413 10.28 20.29 2.81
N ILE A 414 10.54 19.40 3.75
CA ILE A 414 11.05 19.71 5.09
C ILE A 414 12.57 19.55 5.11
N ASN A 415 13.26 20.48 5.77
CA ASN A 415 14.64 20.28 6.22
C ASN A 415 14.71 20.43 7.73
N SER A 416 15.52 19.61 8.39
CA SER A 416 15.79 19.72 9.83
C SER A 416 17.17 19.18 10.19
N SER A 417 17.55 19.28 11.47
CA SER A 417 18.70 18.57 12.02
C SER A 417 18.57 17.05 11.96
N LEU A 418 17.39 16.53 11.68
CA LEU A 418 17.09 15.11 11.45
C LEU A 418 17.01 14.81 9.95
N GLY A 419 17.64 15.61 9.08
CA GLY A 419 17.62 15.38 7.64
C GLY A 419 16.37 15.93 6.92
N PRO A 420 16.39 15.86 5.57
CA PRO A 420 15.28 16.29 4.72
C PRO A 420 14.18 15.21 4.60
N VAL A 421 12.93 15.63 4.50
CA VAL A 421 11.74 14.76 4.26
C VAL A 421 10.80 15.50 3.31
N SER A 422 10.10 14.79 2.41
CA SER A 422 9.12 15.41 1.51
C SER A 422 7.80 14.64 1.45
N PHE A 423 6.69 15.36 1.30
CA PHE A 423 5.34 14.79 1.13
C PHE A 423 4.62 15.51 0.01
N THR A 424 3.84 14.77 -0.78
CA THR A 424 3.02 15.31 -1.86
C THR A 424 1.55 15.32 -1.45
N ARG A 425 0.87 16.42 -1.70
CA ARG A 425 -0.58 16.58 -1.52
C ARG A 425 -1.20 17.08 -2.82
N GLN A 426 -2.45 16.71 -3.05
CA GLN A 426 -3.22 17.10 -4.22
C GLN A 426 -4.32 18.07 -3.81
N PHE A 427 -4.55 19.11 -4.59
CA PHE A 427 -5.65 20.06 -4.38
C PHE A 427 -6.30 20.40 -5.72
N PHE A 428 -7.58 20.69 -5.67
CA PHE A 428 -8.33 21.18 -6.82
C PHE A 428 -8.04 22.67 -7.03
N VAL A 429 -8.18 23.12 -8.27
CA VAL A 429 -8.08 24.53 -8.65
C VAL A 429 -9.48 25.06 -8.99
N GLY A 430 -10.01 25.99 -8.18
CA GLY A 430 -11.31 26.67 -8.33
C GLY A 430 -12.50 25.97 -7.62
N ARG A 431 -13.72 26.48 -7.87
CA ARG A 431 -15.00 25.91 -7.40
C ARG A 431 -15.82 25.24 -8.50
N ALA A 432 -16.31 24.00 -8.33
CA ALA A 432 -17.33 23.44 -9.22
C ALA A 432 -18.60 24.33 -9.28
N ALA A 433 -18.96 24.85 -10.45
CA ALA A 433 -19.97 25.90 -10.62
C ALA A 433 -21.40 25.46 -10.33
N GLN A 434 -21.69 24.16 -10.45
CA GLN A 434 -23.05 23.65 -10.31
C GLN A 434 -23.06 22.14 -10.08
N THR A 435 -23.76 21.68 -9.04
CA THR A 435 -24.23 20.28 -8.96
C THR A 435 -25.39 20.12 -9.94
N VAL A 436 -25.22 19.19 -10.86
CA VAL A 436 -26.12 18.97 -12.01
C VAL A 436 -27.17 17.96 -11.64
N THR A 437 -26.74 16.91 -10.96
CA THR A 437 -27.62 15.97 -10.29
C THR A 437 -26.88 15.37 -9.11
N SER A 438 -27.63 15.00 -8.08
CA SER A 438 -27.15 14.20 -6.97
C SER A 438 -28.21 13.18 -6.60
N GLU A 439 -27.78 11.98 -6.25
CA GLU A 439 -28.66 10.91 -5.82
C GLU A 439 -27.99 10.09 -4.72
N ASN A 440 -28.72 9.86 -3.65
CA ASN A 440 -28.28 9.04 -2.52
C ASN A 440 -29.35 8.02 -2.10
N PHE A 441 -30.42 7.88 -2.88
CA PHE A 441 -31.50 6.90 -2.72
C PHE A 441 -32.29 7.00 -1.40
N ASP A 442 -32.05 8.02 -0.59
CA ASP A 442 -32.63 8.19 0.75
C ASP A 442 -34.09 8.67 0.72
N GLY A 443 -34.52 9.26 -0.39
CA GLY A 443 -35.87 9.82 -0.57
C GLY A 443 -36.97 8.78 -0.83
N VAL A 444 -36.65 7.48 -0.84
CA VAL A 444 -37.58 6.39 -1.18
C VAL A 444 -37.63 5.31 -0.10
N THR A 445 -38.64 4.45 -0.16
CA THR A 445 -38.70 3.25 0.69
C THR A 445 -38.10 2.07 -0.05
N ALA A 446 -37.08 1.43 0.53
CA ALA A 446 -36.51 0.21 -0.01
C ALA A 446 -37.58 -0.89 -0.20
N PRO A 447 -37.56 -1.65 -1.30
CA PRO A 447 -36.49 -1.76 -2.31
C PRO A 447 -36.67 -0.89 -3.57
N ALA A 448 -37.57 0.11 -3.56
CA ALA A 448 -37.88 0.90 -4.74
C ALA A 448 -36.79 1.93 -5.07
N PHE A 449 -36.63 2.25 -6.37
CA PHE A 449 -35.79 3.36 -6.82
C PHE A 449 -36.60 4.66 -6.99
N PRO A 450 -35.94 5.83 -6.89
CA PRO A 450 -36.55 7.12 -7.22
C PRO A 450 -37.04 7.18 -8.68
N THR A 451 -37.99 8.06 -8.95
CA THR A 451 -38.57 8.20 -10.29
C THR A 451 -37.50 8.45 -11.36
N GLY A 452 -37.55 7.68 -12.45
CA GLY A 452 -36.65 7.80 -13.60
C GLY A 452 -35.39 6.93 -13.51
N TRP A 453 -35.04 6.42 -12.33
CA TRP A 453 -34.04 5.36 -12.21
C TRP A 453 -34.66 4.01 -12.57
N THR A 454 -33.93 3.19 -13.33
CA THR A 454 -34.41 1.89 -13.78
C THR A 454 -33.37 0.81 -13.54
N ALA A 455 -33.75 -0.25 -12.82
CA ALA A 455 -32.97 -1.47 -12.68
C ALA A 455 -33.47 -2.52 -13.69
N THR A 456 -32.56 -3.10 -14.47
CA THR A 456 -32.89 -4.14 -15.47
C THR A 456 -31.96 -5.34 -15.33
N SER A 457 -32.52 -6.54 -15.35
CA SER A 457 -31.76 -7.80 -15.29
C SER A 457 -31.16 -8.09 -16.65
N VAL A 458 -29.90 -8.52 -16.66
CA VAL A 458 -29.18 -8.93 -17.87
C VAL A 458 -28.84 -10.41 -17.74
N SER A 459 -29.00 -11.15 -18.83
CA SER A 459 -28.66 -12.59 -18.89
C SER A 459 -29.29 -13.44 -17.77
N GLY A 460 -30.48 -13.07 -17.28
CA GLY A 460 -31.19 -13.79 -16.21
C GLY A 460 -30.83 -13.38 -14.78
N GLY A 461 -29.92 -12.41 -14.59
CA GLY A 461 -29.46 -11.96 -13.28
C GLY A 461 -30.53 -11.27 -12.40
N THR A 462 -30.18 -11.02 -11.13
CA THR A 462 -31.07 -10.36 -10.16
C THR A 462 -31.00 -8.84 -10.31
N ASN A 463 -32.15 -8.17 -10.33
CA ASN A 463 -32.21 -6.71 -10.42
C ASN A 463 -31.51 -6.02 -9.24
N PHE A 464 -30.89 -4.88 -9.52
CA PHE A 464 -30.60 -3.86 -8.52
C PHE A 464 -31.87 -3.54 -7.71
N VAL A 465 -31.69 -3.26 -6.42
CA VAL A 465 -32.71 -2.75 -5.50
C VAL A 465 -32.12 -1.66 -4.62
N THR A 466 -32.94 -0.82 -3.99
CA THR A 466 -32.45 -0.04 -2.85
C THR A 466 -32.45 -0.89 -1.57
N THR A 467 -31.52 -0.65 -0.66
CA THR A 467 -31.38 -1.41 0.60
C THR A 467 -31.01 -0.50 1.76
N THR A 468 -31.53 -0.82 2.95
CA THR A 468 -31.16 -0.15 4.21
C THR A 468 -29.93 -0.77 4.88
N THR A 469 -29.34 -1.79 4.26
CA THR A 469 -28.20 -2.51 4.82
C THR A 469 -26.91 -1.81 4.42
N THR A 470 -26.25 -1.22 5.42
CA THR A 470 -24.95 -0.54 5.31
C THR A 470 -24.89 0.52 4.19
N PRO A 471 -25.79 1.52 4.16
CA PRO A 471 -25.68 2.60 3.19
C PRO A 471 -24.54 3.58 3.57
N ASP A 472 -24.09 4.41 2.63
CA ASP A 472 -23.11 5.49 2.90
C ASP A 472 -23.81 6.65 3.58
N THR A 473 -24.98 7.04 3.06
CA THR A 473 -25.91 7.96 3.71
C THR A 473 -27.19 7.23 4.07
N ALA A 474 -27.72 7.47 5.27
CA ALA A 474 -28.92 6.78 5.72
C ALA A 474 -30.20 7.48 5.21
N PRO A 475 -31.26 6.72 4.85
CA PRO A 475 -31.45 5.30 5.13
C PRO A 475 -31.05 4.29 4.06
N ASN A 476 -30.75 4.64 2.80
CA ASN A 476 -30.66 3.66 1.71
C ASN A 476 -29.39 3.78 0.85
N SER A 477 -29.05 2.70 0.16
CA SER A 477 -28.13 2.72 -0.99
C SER A 477 -28.69 1.84 -2.11
N ALA A 478 -28.24 2.03 -3.35
CA ALA A 478 -28.50 1.07 -4.43
C ALA A 478 -27.63 -0.18 -4.23
N PHE A 479 -28.18 -1.37 -4.48
CA PHE A 479 -27.49 -2.63 -4.24
C PHE A 479 -27.79 -3.66 -5.32
N ALA A 480 -26.73 -4.22 -5.89
CA ALA A 480 -26.78 -5.43 -6.70
C ALA A 480 -26.29 -6.61 -5.87
N LEU A 481 -27.09 -7.67 -5.84
CA LEU A 481 -26.73 -8.91 -5.17
C LEU A 481 -25.70 -9.68 -6.01
N ASP A 482 -24.66 -10.18 -5.34
CA ASP A 482 -23.78 -11.21 -5.89
C ASP A 482 -24.45 -12.60 -5.74
N PRO A 483 -24.88 -13.26 -6.83
CA PRO A 483 -25.78 -14.41 -6.77
C PRO A 483 -25.04 -15.76 -6.62
N THR A 484 -25.63 -16.70 -5.87
CA THR A 484 -25.10 -18.07 -5.67
C THR A 484 -25.57 -19.11 -6.68
N SER A 485 -26.52 -18.76 -7.56
CA SER A 485 -27.29 -19.76 -8.32
C SER A 485 -27.76 -19.31 -9.70
N VAL A 486 -27.62 -18.02 -10.02
CA VAL A 486 -28.04 -17.47 -11.31
C VAL A 486 -27.01 -16.44 -11.74
N GLY A 487 -26.15 -16.84 -12.68
CA GLY A 487 -25.20 -15.94 -13.31
C GLY A 487 -25.95 -14.95 -14.18
N GLY A 488 -25.31 -13.83 -14.48
CA GLY A 488 -25.91 -12.76 -15.26
C GLY A 488 -25.47 -11.41 -14.72
N GLY A 489 -26.33 -10.41 -14.84
CA GLY A 489 -26.00 -9.09 -14.35
C GLY A 489 -27.22 -8.24 -14.13
N THR A 490 -26.98 -7.00 -13.76
CA THR A 490 -28.02 -6.00 -13.67
C THR A 490 -27.48 -4.61 -14.00
N ASP A 491 -28.30 -3.85 -14.71
CA ASP A 491 -28.04 -2.49 -15.12
C ASP A 491 -28.89 -1.56 -14.25
N LEU A 492 -28.26 -0.74 -13.41
CA LEU A 492 -28.88 0.42 -12.78
C LEU A 492 -28.63 1.65 -13.65
N THR A 493 -29.68 2.12 -14.32
CA THR A 493 -29.61 3.24 -15.26
C THR A 493 -30.23 4.49 -14.65
N SER A 494 -29.52 5.61 -14.75
CA SER A 494 -30.00 6.92 -14.28
C SER A 494 -31.13 7.47 -15.17
N PRO A 495 -31.93 8.42 -14.67
CA PRO A 495 -32.69 9.31 -15.54
C PRO A 495 -31.78 10.00 -16.58
N PRO A 496 -32.33 10.50 -17.70
CA PRO A 496 -31.59 11.40 -18.58
C PRO A 496 -31.07 12.61 -17.80
N ILE A 497 -29.77 12.85 -17.88
CA ILE A 497 -29.09 13.97 -17.24
C ILE A 497 -28.75 14.98 -18.33
N ASP A 498 -29.32 16.16 -18.22
CA ASP A 498 -29.05 17.24 -19.16
C ASP A 498 -27.71 17.90 -18.84
N VAL A 499 -26.70 17.62 -19.67
CA VAL A 499 -25.40 18.31 -19.64
C VAL A 499 -25.24 19.28 -20.82
N SER A 500 -26.35 19.68 -21.45
CA SER A 500 -26.36 20.59 -22.61
C SER A 500 -25.89 22.00 -22.27
N SER A 501 -26.13 22.47 -21.05
CA SER A 501 -25.64 23.76 -20.54
C SER A 501 -24.11 23.81 -20.37
N MET A 502 -23.40 22.68 -20.58
CA MET A 502 -21.96 22.53 -20.36
C MET A 502 -21.11 22.61 -21.64
N SER A 503 -21.72 22.89 -22.80
CA SER A 503 -21.03 22.90 -24.11
C SER A 503 -19.94 23.95 -24.27
N ALA A 504 -19.78 24.87 -23.30
CA ALA A 504 -18.81 25.96 -23.32
C ALA A 504 -17.64 25.76 -22.33
N SER A 505 -17.61 24.66 -21.57
CA SER A 505 -16.56 24.41 -20.57
C SER A 505 -15.35 23.67 -21.17
N PRO A 506 -14.11 24.17 -21.00
CA PRO A 506 -12.90 23.47 -21.46
C PRO A 506 -12.57 22.21 -20.64
N VAL A 507 -13.33 21.91 -19.59
CA VAL A 507 -13.08 20.78 -18.67
C VAL A 507 -14.29 19.84 -18.67
N ALA A 508 -14.00 18.54 -18.74
CA ALA A 508 -15.02 17.50 -18.74
C ALA A 508 -15.77 17.45 -17.39
N PRO A 509 -17.10 17.23 -17.38
CA PRO A 509 -17.88 17.08 -16.15
C PRO A 509 -17.34 15.98 -15.26
N LEU A 510 -17.42 16.18 -13.94
CA LEU A 510 -16.93 15.21 -12.95
C LEU A 510 -18.09 14.49 -12.29
N LEU A 511 -18.11 13.17 -12.44
CA LEU A 511 -18.98 12.27 -11.68
C LEU A 511 -18.22 11.77 -10.46
N THR A 512 -18.79 11.99 -9.29
CA THR A 512 -18.35 11.38 -8.02
C THR A 512 -19.43 10.46 -7.52
N PHE A 513 -19.05 9.30 -7.01
CA PHE A 513 -19.97 8.45 -6.24
C PHE A 513 -19.17 7.66 -5.21
N ARG A 514 -19.86 7.24 -4.15
CA ARG A 514 -19.29 6.30 -3.19
C ARG A 514 -19.90 4.94 -3.43
N HIS A 515 -19.07 3.93 -3.36
CA HIS A 515 -19.51 2.56 -3.56
C HIS A 515 -18.71 1.61 -2.69
N LYS A 516 -19.34 0.50 -2.33
CA LYS A 516 -18.73 -0.58 -1.57
C LYS A 516 -19.06 -1.86 -2.31
N TYR A 517 -18.05 -2.66 -2.62
CA TYR A 517 -18.24 -3.93 -3.29
C TYR A 517 -17.54 -5.04 -2.52
N ALA A 518 -18.20 -6.19 -2.45
CA ALA A 518 -17.63 -7.45 -2.00
C ALA A 518 -18.20 -8.51 -2.93
N THR A 519 -17.43 -8.86 -3.95
CA THR A 519 -17.78 -9.72 -5.10
C THR A 519 -16.71 -10.79 -5.30
N GLU A 520 -16.96 -11.82 -6.11
CA GLU A 520 -15.91 -12.75 -6.50
C GLU A 520 -14.77 -12.02 -7.23
N ASN A 521 -13.58 -12.05 -6.65
CA ASN A 521 -12.45 -11.29 -7.17
C ASN A 521 -11.98 -11.84 -8.53
N GLY A 522 -11.94 -10.96 -9.53
CA GLY A 522 -11.54 -11.27 -10.88
C GLY A 522 -12.62 -11.98 -11.70
N TRP A 523 -13.81 -12.26 -11.16
CA TRP A 523 -14.90 -12.92 -11.89
C TRP A 523 -16.15 -12.07 -11.92
N ASP A 524 -16.50 -11.46 -10.78
CA ASP A 524 -17.69 -10.67 -10.61
C ASP A 524 -17.35 -9.22 -10.28
N GLY A 525 -18.15 -8.28 -10.76
CA GLY A 525 -17.82 -6.90 -10.55
C GLY A 525 -18.75 -5.88 -11.16
N GLY A 526 -18.48 -4.64 -10.77
CA GLY A 526 -19.16 -3.45 -11.26
C GLY A 526 -18.38 -2.76 -12.37
N ALA A 527 -19.08 -2.26 -13.38
CA ALA A 527 -18.55 -1.36 -14.40
C ALA A 527 -19.44 -0.11 -14.52
N LEU A 528 -18.89 0.97 -15.03
CA LEU A 528 -19.63 2.19 -15.35
C LEU A 528 -19.70 2.38 -16.86
N GLU A 529 -20.90 2.59 -17.36
CA GLU A 529 -21.18 2.91 -18.75
C GLU A 529 -21.85 4.27 -18.90
N ILE A 530 -21.70 4.86 -20.07
CA ILE A 530 -22.35 6.12 -20.46
C ILE A 530 -23.03 5.96 -21.82
N SER A 531 -24.24 6.49 -21.95
CA SER A 531 -24.89 6.78 -23.22
C SER A 531 -24.90 8.30 -23.45
N ILE A 532 -24.56 8.72 -24.66
CA ILE A 532 -24.49 10.13 -25.06
C ILE A 532 -25.51 10.35 -26.19
N SER A 533 -26.42 11.31 -26.02
CA SER A 533 -27.50 11.62 -26.97
C SER A 533 -28.37 10.41 -27.36
N GLY A 534 -28.62 9.50 -26.42
CA GLY A 534 -29.41 8.29 -26.67
C GLY A 534 -28.69 7.24 -27.52
N GLY A 535 -27.37 7.34 -27.71
CA GLY A 535 -26.55 6.32 -28.35
C GLY A 535 -26.42 5.03 -27.53
N ALA A 536 -25.74 4.03 -28.10
CA ALA A 536 -25.44 2.79 -27.37
C ALA A 536 -24.60 3.08 -26.11
N TYR A 537 -24.88 2.37 -25.02
CA TYR A 537 -24.07 2.41 -23.82
C TYR A 537 -22.66 1.89 -24.12
N GLN A 538 -21.67 2.64 -23.69
CA GLN A 538 -20.26 2.28 -23.82
C GLN A 538 -19.59 2.34 -22.45
N ASP A 539 -18.61 1.47 -22.24
CA ASP A 539 -17.72 1.58 -21.09
C ASP A 539 -17.16 3.01 -20.96
N ILE A 540 -17.09 3.53 -19.74
CA ILE A 540 -16.69 4.92 -19.51
C ILE A 540 -15.30 5.25 -20.08
N LEU A 541 -14.36 4.31 -20.02
CA LEU A 541 -13.01 4.49 -20.57
C LEU A 541 -13.04 4.44 -22.10
N LYS A 542 -13.82 3.51 -22.68
CA LYS A 542 -13.97 3.38 -24.13
C LYS A 542 -14.69 4.59 -24.75
N ALA A 543 -15.62 5.19 -24.01
CA ALA A 543 -16.31 6.39 -24.42
C ALA A 543 -15.39 7.63 -24.43
N GLY A 544 -14.18 7.54 -23.84
CA GLY A 544 -13.20 8.63 -23.76
C GLY A 544 -13.16 9.33 -22.40
N GLY A 545 -13.80 8.78 -21.37
CA GLY A 545 -13.68 9.24 -19.99
C GLY A 545 -12.45 8.67 -19.30
N SER A 546 -12.17 9.15 -18.09
CA SER A 546 -11.04 8.69 -17.29
C SER A 546 -11.34 8.70 -15.79
N PHE A 547 -10.70 7.80 -15.04
CA PHE A 547 -10.75 7.82 -13.59
C PHE A 547 -9.73 8.81 -13.03
N VAL A 548 -10.19 9.73 -12.20
CA VAL A 548 -9.36 10.65 -11.39
C VAL A 548 -8.99 9.96 -10.07
N GLN A 549 -9.91 9.19 -9.49
CA GLN A 549 -9.73 8.41 -8.27
C GLN A 549 -10.63 7.17 -8.30
N GLY A 550 -10.20 6.08 -7.66
CA GLY A 550 -11.05 4.89 -7.45
C GLY A 550 -11.47 4.19 -8.74
N GLY A 551 -10.57 4.11 -9.73
CA GLY A 551 -10.83 3.43 -11.00
C GLY A 551 -10.93 1.92 -10.87
N TYR A 552 -11.20 1.24 -11.99
CA TYR A 552 -11.23 -0.22 -12.05
C TYR A 552 -9.95 -0.83 -11.49
N ASN A 553 -10.10 -1.85 -10.65
CA ASN A 553 -9.00 -2.50 -9.93
C ASN A 553 -8.61 -3.86 -10.52
N GLY A 554 -9.35 -4.34 -11.53
CA GLY A 554 -9.05 -5.60 -12.20
C GLY A 554 -9.78 -5.75 -13.53
N THR A 555 -9.52 -6.88 -14.19
CA THR A 555 -10.24 -7.33 -15.39
C THR A 555 -10.97 -8.61 -15.03
N LEU A 556 -12.26 -8.68 -15.36
CA LEU A 556 -13.06 -9.88 -15.12
C LEU A 556 -12.63 -11.00 -16.07
N GLY A 557 -12.60 -12.22 -15.55
CA GLY A 557 -12.27 -13.45 -16.25
C GLY A 557 -13.19 -13.69 -17.45
N GLY A 558 -12.75 -14.57 -18.35
CA GLY A 558 -13.56 -14.98 -19.50
C GLY A 558 -14.62 -16.00 -19.08
N GLY A 559 -15.86 -15.85 -19.53
CA GLY A 559 -16.98 -16.74 -19.22
C GLY A 559 -18.25 -16.31 -19.94
N GLY A 560 -19.21 -17.23 -20.15
CA GLY A 560 -20.45 -16.95 -20.90
C GLY A 560 -21.65 -16.53 -20.03
N ASN A 561 -21.54 -16.69 -18.72
CA ASN A 561 -22.60 -16.43 -17.73
C ASN A 561 -22.48 -15.03 -17.09
N ASN A 562 -21.29 -14.45 -16.97
CA ASN A 562 -21.12 -13.04 -16.60
C ASN A 562 -21.16 -12.14 -17.86
N PRO A 563 -22.14 -11.22 -18.00
CA PRO A 563 -22.26 -10.33 -19.16
C PRO A 563 -21.14 -9.28 -19.25
N LEU A 564 -20.32 -9.14 -18.22
CA LEU A 564 -19.15 -8.26 -18.16
C LEU A 564 -17.82 -9.01 -18.33
N ALA A 565 -17.84 -10.31 -18.62
CA ALA A 565 -16.64 -11.12 -18.82
C ALA A 565 -15.63 -10.47 -19.77
N GLY A 566 -14.35 -10.49 -19.38
CA GLY A 566 -13.24 -9.90 -20.13
C GLY A 566 -13.13 -8.38 -20.05
N ARG A 567 -13.97 -7.68 -19.29
CA ARG A 567 -13.93 -6.21 -19.13
C ARG A 567 -13.18 -5.78 -17.89
N ALA A 568 -12.58 -4.59 -17.94
CA ALA A 568 -12.12 -3.92 -16.73
C ALA A 568 -13.31 -3.55 -15.84
N ALA A 569 -13.18 -3.78 -14.54
CA ALA A 569 -14.25 -3.61 -13.56
C ALA A 569 -13.70 -3.34 -12.16
N TRP A 570 -14.60 -2.93 -11.25
CA TRP A 570 -14.41 -3.04 -9.81
C TRP A 570 -14.79 -4.45 -9.37
N THR A 571 -13.81 -5.20 -8.87
CA THR A 571 -13.97 -6.61 -8.49
C THR A 571 -13.28 -6.89 -7.15
N GLY A 572 -13.71 -7.94 -6.45
CA GLY A 572 -13.18 -8.32 -5.14
C GLY A 572 -13.82 -7.53 -4.01
N ASN A 573 -13.04 -7.14 -3.00
CA ASN A 573 -13.56 -6.46 -1.81
C ASN A 573 -12.90 -5.08 -1.61
N SER A 574 -13.73 -4.04 -1.50
CA SER A 574 -13.30 -2.66 -1.29
C SER A 574 -13.02 -2.30 0.17
N ASN A 575 -13.30 -3.20 1.13
CA ASN A 575 -13.14 -3.00 2.57
C ASN A 575 -13.90 -1.79 3.14
N GLY A 576 -15.06 -1.47 2.55
CA GLY A 576 -15.90 -0.33 2.93
C GLY A 576 -16.21 0.56 1.73
N TYR A 577 -16.83 1.71 1.99
CA TYR A 577 -17.11 2.69 0.94
C TYR A 577 -15.82 3.36 0.48
N VAL A 578 -15.52 3.23 -0.80
CA VAL A 578 -14.46 3.98 -1.47
C VAL A 578 -15.08 5.08 -2.32
N THR A 579 -14.29 6.12 -2.60
CA THR A 579 -14.71 7.25 -3.43
C THR A 579 -14.15 7.06 -4.83
N THR A 580 -15.05 7.09 -5.82
CA THR A 580 -14.67 7.07 -7.23
C THR A 580 -14.99 8.42 -7.85
N ILE A 581 -14.01 8.99 -8.55
CA ILE A 581 -14.13 10.24 -9.28
C ILE A 581 -13.80 9.97 -10.75
N VAL A 582 -14.72 10.31 -11.63
CA VAL A 582 -14.66 10.09 -13.07
C VAL A 582 -14.75 11.42 -13.78
N SER A 583 -13.77 11.69 -14.64
CA SER A 583 -13.92 12.69 -15.68
C SER A 583 -14.71 12.07 -16.83
N LEU A 584 -15.91 12.60 -17.10
CA LEU A 584 -16.74 12.12 -18.21
C LEU A 584 -16.03 12.36 -19.56
N PRO A 585 -16.39 11.62 -20.62
CA PRO A 585 -15.85 11.87 -21.95
C PRO A 585 -16.05 13.32 -22.39
N PRO A 586 -15.08 13.96 -23.07
CA PRO A 586 -15.28 15.29 -23.65
C PRO A 586 -16.49 15.35 -24.60
N THR A 587 -16.78 14.26 -25.30
CA THR A 587 -17.94 14.11 -26.20
C THR A 587 -19.28 14.09 -25.47
N ALA A 588 -19.30 13.94 -24.14
CA ALA A 588 -20.52 14.02 -23.34
C ALA A 588 -21.00 15.48 -23.18
N GLN A 589 -20.10 16.47 -23.26
CA GLN A 589 -20.43 17.88 -23.09
C GLN A 589 -21.43 18.35 -24.16
N GLY A 590 -22.43 19.13 -23.75
CA GLY A 590 -23.41 19.68 -24.69
C GLY A 590 -24.53 18.71 -25.10
N HIS A 591 -24.56 17.51 -24.52
CA HIS A 591 -25.53 16.46 -24.85
C HIS A 591 -26.37 16.07 -23.63
N ILE A 592 -27.46 15.34 -23.85
CA ILE A 592 -28.13 14.62 -22.76
C ILE A 592 -27.42 13.28 -22.61
N ILE A 593 -27.05 12.92 -21.39
CA ILE A 593 -26.40 11.65 -21.08
C ILE A 593 -27.27 10.77 -20.20
N GLN A 594 -26.96 9.48 -20.17
CA GLN A 594 -27.41 8.56 -19.13
C GLN A 594 -26.22 7.76 -18.63
N LEU A 595 -26.13 7.62 -17.31
CA LEU A 595 -25.11 6.80 -16.65
C LEU A 595 -25.72 5.46 -16.29
N ARG A 596 -24.91 4.41 -16.40
CA ARG A 596 -25.33 3.06 -16.04
C ARG A 596 -24.26 2.39 -15.20
N TRP A 597 -24.61 2.07 -13.97
CA TRP A 597 -23.85 1.18 -13.11
C TRP A 597 -24.26 -0.24 -13.44
N ARG A 598 -23.27 -1.03 -13.84
CA ARG A 598 -23.51 -2.35 -14.40
C ARG A 598 -22.83 -3.38 -13.53
N PHE A 599 -23.61 -4.26 -12.93
CA PHE A 599 -23.08 -5.39 -12.18
C PHE A 599 -23.14 -6.63 -13.05
N GLY A 600 -22.09 -7.44 -13.03
CA GLY A 600 -22.06 -8.73 -13.68
C GLY A 600 -21.46 -9.74 -12.72
N ALA A 601 -22.12 -10.87 -12.61
CA ALA A 601 -21.66 -12.00 -11.81
C ALA A 601 -21.86 -13.33 -12.53
N ASP A 602 -21.05 -14.31 -12.18
CA ASP A 602 -21.24 -15.70 -12.55
C ASP A 602 -22.16 -16.43 -11.54
N ASP A 603 -22.35 -17.74 -11.68
CA ASP A 603 -23.14 -18.57 -10.75
C ASP A 603 -22.30 -19.46 -9.82
N ASN A 604 -21.00 -19.20 -9.69
CA ASN A 604 -20.08 -20.05 -8.97
C ASN A 604 -19.88 -19.60 -7.52
N THR A 605 -19.43 -18.36 -7.31
CA THR A 605 -19.03 -17.89 -5.97
C THR A 605 -19.73 -16.59 -5.60
N ALA A 606 -20.79 -16.68 -4.79
CA ALA A 606 -21.37 -15.46 -4.25
C ALA A 606 -20.61 -14.91 -3.04
N VAL A 607 -20.48 -13.59 -3.00
CA VAL A 607 -20.09 -12.85 -1.80
C VAL A 607 -21.30 -12.05 -1.29
N THR A 608 -21.23 -10.72 -1.25
CA THR A 608 -22.34 -9.88 -0.78
C THR A 608 -22.97 -9.18 -1.96
N GLY A 609 -22.18 -8.50 -2.79
CA GLY A 609 -22.69 -7.66 -3.85
C GLY A 609 -22.04 -6.29 -3.88
N TRP A 610 -22.72 -5.38 -4.56
CA TRP A 610 -22.21 -4.06 -4.85
C TRP A 610 -23.21 -2.98 -4.46
N ASN A 611 -22.83 -2.16 -3.49
CA ASN A 611 -23.56 -0.96 -3.08
C ASN A 611 -23.03 0.27 -3.84
N VAL A 612 -23.93 1.11 -4.35
CA VAL A 612 -23.65 2.43 -4.94
C VAL A 612 -24.49 3.48 -4.24
N ASP A 613 -23.87 4.60 -3.88
CA ASP A 613 -24.48 5.66 -3.08
C ASP A 613 -23.78 7.01 -3.31
N THR A 614 -24.31 8.09 -2.74
CA THR A 614 -23.72 9.44 -2.71
C THR A 614 -23.22 9.87 -4.09
N ILE A 615 -24.07 9.70 -5.09
CA ILE A 615 -23.79 10.05 -6.49
C ILE A 615 -23.93 11.56 -6.61
N SER A 616 -22.97 12.20 -7.26
CA SER A 616 -22.99 13.62 -7.60
C SER A 616 -22.33 13.82 -8.95
N LEU A 617 -23.06 14.37 -9.90
CA LEU A 617 -22.49 14.90 -11.13
C LEU A 617 -22.36 16.41 -10.97
N THR A 618 -21.16 16.91 -11.16
CA THR A 618 -20.87 18.34 -11.11
C THR A 618 -20.38 18.83 -12.46
N ASN A 619 -20.83 20.03 -12.83
CA ASN A 619 -20.26 20.71 -13.98
C ASN A 619 -18.83 21.13 -13.63
N ALA A 620 -17.88 20.82 -14.51
CA ALA A 620 -16.52 21.33 -14.41
C ALA A 620 -16.38 22.74 -15.02
N GLY A 621 -17.47 23.51 -15.13
CA GLY A 621 -17.33 24.96 -15.08
C GLY A 621 -16.79 25.25 -13.70
N PHE A 622 -15.54 25.65 -13.56
CA PHE A 622 -15.05 26.13 -12.29
C PHE A 622 -15.28 27.65 -12.30
N VAL A 623 -16.09 28.18 -11.37
CA VAL A 623 -16.22 29.65 -11.24
C VAL A 623 -15.12 30.11 -10.31
N THR A 624 -14.39 31.10 -10.79
CA THR A 624 -13.52 31.97 -10.02
C THR A 624 -14.12 33.37 -10.08
N SER A 625 -13.86 34.23 -9.09
CA SER A 625 -14.34 35.63 -9.15
C SER A 625 -13.77 36.38 -10.38
N PHE A 626 -12.66 35.88 -10.92
CA PHE A 626 -12.07 36.25 -12.22
C PHE A 626 -12.25 35.15 -13.26
N GLY A 627 -13.31 35.23 -14.07
CA GLY A 627 -13.65 34.19 -15.07
C GLY A 627 -12.49 33.77 -15.99
N CYS A 628 -12.49 32.50 -16.41
CA CYS A 628 -11.55 31.89 -17.37
C CYS A 628 -11.67 32.47 -18.80
N SER A 629 -11.49 33.78 -18.97
CA SER A 629 -11.15 34.38 -20.25
C SER A 629 -9.65 34.58 -20.27
N ALA A 630 -8.98 33.96 -21.24
CA ALA A 630 -7.62 34.32 -21.62
C ALA A 630 -7.46 35.84 -21.56
N ARG A 631 -6.51 36.34 -20.76
CA ARG A 631 -6.04 37.71 -20.91
C ARG A 631 -5.48 37.77 -22.34
N PRO A 632 -5.98 38.62 -23.25
CA PRO A 632 -5.36 38.74 -24.57
C PRO A 632 -3.91 39.15 -24.34
N ALA A 633 -2.99 38.49 -25.05
CA ALA A 633 -1.60 38.94 -25.11
C ALA A 633 -1.58 40.43 -25.44
N ASN A 634 -0.75 41.17 -24.71
CA ASN A 634 -0.49 42.59 -24.88
C ASN A 634 -0.55 43.01 -26.36
N VAL A 635 -1.65 43.64 -26.78
CA VAL A 635 -1.60 44.53 -27.95
C VAL A 635 -1.03 45.83 -27.41
N ALA A 636 0.23 46.08 -27.79
CA ALA A 636 0.92 47.33 -27.51
C ALA A 636 0.03 48.53 -27.88
N ARG A 637 -0.12 49.48 -26.95
CA ARG A 637 -0.51 50.84 -27.36
C ARG A 637 0.65 51.42 -28.19
N PRO A 638 0.41 51.93 -29.41
CA PRO A 638 1.43 52.68 -30.12
C PRO A 638 1.73 53.96 -29.35
N ALA A 639 3.02 54.22 -29.14
CA ALA A 639 3.52 55.52 -28.73
C ALA A 639 3.49 56.47 -29.94
N SER A 640 2.36 57.12 -30.19
CA SER A 640 2.29 58.37 -30.96
C SER A 640 0.90 58.97 -30.84
N ASP A 641 0.74 59.90 -29.90
CA ASP A 641 -0.04 61.13 -30.13
C ASP A 641 0.32 62.14 -29.02
N LEU A 642 1.52 62.69 -29.17
CA LEU A 642 1.91 63.96 -28.60
C LEU A 642 1.41 65.05 -29.54
N ILE A 643 0.29 65.70 -29.24
CA ILE A 643 0.04 67.07 -29.71
C ILE A 643 -0.58 67.89 -28.56
N ARG A 644 0.23 68.88 -28.13
CA ARG A 644 -0.08 70.14 -27.42
C ARG A 644 -0.10 70.15 -25.89
N ASP A 645 1.10 70.37 -25.36
CA ASP A 645 1.46 71.49 -24.47
C ASP A 645 0.87 72.85 -24.98
N PRO A 646 0.79 73.99 -24.22
CA PRO A 646 1.66 74.25 -23.06
C PRO A 646 1.15 75.19 -21.91
N LEU A 647 2.04 75.34 -20.92
CA LEU A 647 2.41 76.58 -20.23
C LEU A 647 1.62 77.09 -18.99
N ILE A 648 2.29 76.98 -17.83
CA ILE A 648 2.79 78.09 -16.98
C ILE A 648 1.83 78.91 -16.07
N LEU A 649 2.10 78.74 -14.76
CA LEU A 649 2.24 79.69 -13.64
C LEU A 649 1.08 80.59 -13.14
N HIS A 650 0.85 80.39 -11.83
CA HIS A 650 0.79 81.35 -10.71
C HIS A 650 -0.54 81.83 -10.10
N LYS A 651 -0.50 81.72 -8.75
CA LYS A 651 -1.08 82.54 -7.68
C LYS A 651 -2.52 82.26 -7.19
N LYS A 652 -2.55 82.06 -5.87
CA LYS A 652 -3.64 82.22 -4.88
C LYS A 652 -4.71 83.22 -5.33
N VAL A 653 -5.98 82.92 -4.99
CA VAL A 653 -6.79 83.60 -3.96
C VAL A 653 -8.14 82.86 -3.84
N SER A 654 -8.54 82.54 -2.61
CA SER A 654 -9.90 82.13 -2.20
C SER A 654 -10.80 83.37 -2.11
N PRO A 655 -12.10 83.25 -1.76
CA PRO A 655 -13.13 82.26 -2.08
C PRO A 655 -14.36 83.00 -2.66
N VAL A 656 -15.54 82.36 -2.70
CA VAL A 656 -16.89 82.90 -2.39
C VAL A 656 -17.98 82.23 -3.24
N ILE A 657 -18.89 81.53 -2.53
CA ILE A 657 -20.36 81.43 -2.68
C ILE A 657 -20.85 80.95 -4.08
N GLU A 658 -21.62 79.87 -4.20
CA GLU A 658 -22.89 79.52 -3.53
C GLU A 658 -23.12 78.00 -3.56
#